data_AF-A0A812Q7I5-F1
#
_entry.id   AF-A0A812Q7I5-F1
#
_cell.length_a   1.000
_cell.length_b   1.000
_cell.length_c   1.000
_cell.angle_alpha   90.00
_cell.angle_beta   90.00
_cell.angle_gamma   90.00
#
_symmetry.space_group_name_H-M   'P 1'
#
loop_
_entity.id
_entity.type
_entity.pdbx_description
1 polymer ?
#
loop_
_entity_poly.entity_id
_entity_poly.type
_entity_poly.pdbx_seq_one_letter_code
_entity_poly.pdbx_strand_id
1 'polypeptide(L)'
;MASLVSAVMPSSGNWSSLARSQLEVLQSLVKKHLEDPSLADIASGDDFTLTSIERGIPRYEHSHLVAALDVILEYQRNRKTTYFTVLGTRAQTSIGTYRHDPRTRLIELLKRWLRTHAANPNITEDEVRRMCGLCRDLLNYPNLFPSRNKTSFMHALSEVYEHLELQLRQVLERDRTCAELAARCLSLSRNLISDVVAFLLLAATHLTQTDSLPSLEVVVLWQSLPASCNPQPSRIDPQLQRAMQDAWQTMIGTLVSNLLSLRWTFHLFAGSGAEEELARAAPEGALAALAESPADSLTESLPAQIRRVRKEFESAHFKTSGLAGPFREPSQQDARENLLVAVESLFDLLYLIGEVLSQFHRISDSLGDYGMIRVALWLHPCLDCMVEKLQRLQSSLKGLNRAVDSELVIAKARGRSLKKPLPSERMSARGHAAIQRATDGRDCHLAALLQSLEELKSHSSPERLPHVVEGLGDACSQLQNVLSSTQFRVLVGDAFPRLPPLANMGRASRPALPESHALEDEAPMGDYSDPEEDQATSACAPIRGSRNGAQSSARARSPQPAADAGSAALSLPLPSRARQDSPEGAFQSCLFFAQKSSRRSGSVPAAIRATWRALYGFKEAALPAAAVPALPAADPAPAGAPADLVTNLPSDGWISHTGPGGRTSWHHKSLGPAPWEESLTKDSAPDTNPFSKDLSKEPLDAPAQSRNMPENPGILKMVTILPPGLSVLTDTARQRQRIHPNLIDRIHAIEYTSGCAYSRVQRDAVVSAGESAEFRTWPGVPCCWFRKGTGWDRFGYLAWVSSRGGSQLLIYEKGSTDQVKTVVDVGAGEVERCCLVGTGILSLEVQRKKRRSSSLGRFSSPHVGGSSRSDAREQKLYFFEFGAYGVPYFLVRNKIDVDIEAELLRQEEEEEEVADNEEGMLQEVTVQTMETVKQELRMLTGMPEVYCISTRRRCRKRHDFPKLVHDIKRAVAEHLRERQRESVLV
;
A
#
# COMPACT_ATOMS: atom_id res chain seq x y z
N MET A 1 -39.94 -60.09 19.46
CA MET A 1 -39.19 -58.92 19.98
C MET A 1 -37.68 -59.16 19.98
N ALA A 2 -37.09 -59.87 20.96
CA ALA A 2 -35.62 -60.01 21.06
C ALA A 2 -34.93 -60.56 19.78
N SER A 3 -35.48 -61.61 19.17
CA SER A 3 -34.96 -62.17 17.91
C SER A 3 -35.03 -61.21 16.70
N LEU A 4 -35.96 -60.25 16.71
CA LEU A 4 -36.15 -59.26 15.63
C LEU A 4 -35.15 -58.10 15.73
N VAL A 5 -34.68 -57.77 16.94
CA VAL A 5 -33.61 -56.78 17.16
C VAL A 5 -32.25 -57.33 16.70
N SER A 6 -32.04 -58.65 16.85
CA SER A 6 -30.82 -59.33 16.41
C SER A 6 -30.66 -59.44 14.89
N ALA A 7 -31.74 -59.23 14.12
CA ALA A 7 -31.75 -59.35 12.65
C ALA A 7 -31.49 -58.01 11.92
N VAL A 8 -31.50 -56.87 12.64
CA VAL A 8 -31.36 -55.51 12.06
C VAL A 8 -30.06 -54.82 12.49
N MET A 9 -29.34 -55.39 13.45
CA MET A 9 -27.99 -54.94 13.84
C MET A 9 -26.95 -55.66 12.97
N PRO A 10 -26.31 -54.99 11.98
CA PRO A 10 -25.23 -55.62 11.22
C PRO A 10 -24.10 -56.04 12.16
N SER A 11 -23.55 -57.24 11.91
CA SER A 11 -22.52 -57.85 12.75
C SER A 11 -21.38 -56.88 13.04
N SER A 12 -20.95 -56.83 14.31
CA SER A 12 -20.01 -55.83 14.85
C SER A 12 -18.67 -55.76 14.09
N GLY A 13 -18.27 -56.83 13.39
CA GLY A 13 -17.10 -56.85 12.53
C GLY A 13 -17.15 -55.95 11.29
N ASN A 14 -18.33 -55.49 10.84
CA ASN A 14 -18.45 -54.65 9.63
C ASN A 14 -18.35 -53.13 9.90
N TRP A 15 -18.43 -52.70 11.17
CA TRP A 15 -18.26 -51.28 11.51
C TRP A 15 -16.79 -50.84 11.49
N SER A 16 -15.87 -51.76 11.79
CA SER A 16 -14.43 -51.48 11.79
C SER A 16 -13.86 -51.32 10.37
N SER A 17 -14.39 -52.05 9.38
CA SER A 17 -13.97 -51.92 7.98
C SER A 17 -14.39 -50.58 7.37
N LEU A 18 -15.64 -50.16 7.57
CA LEU A 18 -16.12 -48.85 7.09
C LEU A 18 -15.40 -47.69 7.80
N ALA A 19 -15.22 -47.76 9.12
CA ALA A 19 -14.51 -46.71 9.87
C ALA A 19 -13.03 -46.60 9.45
N ARG A 20 -12.37 -47.73 9.16
CA ARG A 20 -11.00 -47.75 8.62
C ARG A 20 -10.95 -47.11 7.23
N SER A 21 -11.85 -47.50 6.32
CA SER A 21 -11.92 -46.92 4.97
C SER A 21 -12.21 -45.40 4.99
N GLN A 22 -13.12 -44.94 5.85
CA GLN A 22 -13.36 -43.50 6.08
C GLN A 22 -12.09 -42.78 6.55
N LEU A 23 -11.30 -43.39 7.44
CA LEU A 23 -10.07 -42.81 7.97
C LEU A 23 -8.95 -42.78 6.91
N GLU A 24 -8.77 -43.84 6.14
CA GLU A 24 -7.80 -43.93 5.03
C GLU A 24 -8.08 -42.86 3.96
N VAL A 25 -9.34 -42.70 3.55
CA VAL A 25 -9.73 -41.65 2.59
C VAL A 25 -9.54 -40.25 3.20
N LEU A 26 -9.93 -40.04 4.47
CA LEU A 26 -9.70 -38.77 5.16
C LEU A 26 -8.21 -38.41 5.23
N GLN A 27 -7.34 -39.36 5.58
CA GLN A 27 -5.89 -39.15 5.64
C GLN A 27 -5.30 -38.88 4.25
N SER A 28 -5.76 -39.57 3.22
CA SER A 28 -5.37 -39.31 1.83
C SER A 28 -5.76 -37.89 1.37
N LEU A 29 -6.99 -37.45 1.66
CA LEU A 29 -7.45 -36.10 1.32
C LEU A 29 -6.77 -35.00 2.15
N VAL A 30 -6.52 -35.24 3.45
CA VAL A 30 -5.75 -34.31 4.29
C VAL A 30 -4.32 -34.17 3.76
N LYS A 31 -3.64 -35.28 3.42
CA LYS A 31 -2.30 -35.26 2.82
C LYS A 31 -2.27 -34.59 1.43
N LYS A 32 -3.37 -34.65 0.68
CA LYS A 32 -3.51 -33.99 -0.63
C LYS A 32 -3.64 -32.46 -0.50
N HIS A 33 -4.33 -31.97 0.54
CA HIS A 33 -4.72 -30.56 0.66
C HIS A 33 -3.94 -29.77 1.72
N LEU A 34 -3.26 -30.40 2.68
CA LEU A 34 -2.53 -29.71 3.75
C LEU A 34 -1.04 -30.04 3.72
N GLU A 35 -0.23 -28.99 3.59
CA GLU A 35 1.24 -29.06 3.68
C GLU A 35 1.74 -28.93 5.14
N ASP A 36 0.97 -28.29 6.02
CA ASP A 36 1.33 -28.12 7.44
C ASP A 36 1.31 -29.47 8.17
N PRO A 37 2.49 -29.99 8.61
CA PRO A 37 2.56 -31.26 9.31
C PRO A 37 1.77 -31.24 10.62
N SER A 38 1.68 -30.09 11.31
CA SER A 38 0.96 -29.99 12.59
C SER A 38 -0.56 -30.14 12.46
N LEU A 39 -1.12 -29.96 11.26
CA LEU A 39 -2.51 -30.26 10.93
C LEU A 39 -2.66 -31.68 10.38
N ALA A 40 -1.68 -32.18 9.62
CA ALA A 40 -1.65 -33.57 9.16
C ALA A 40 -1.58 -34.56 10.34
N ASP A 41 -0.81 -34.23 11.38
CA ASP A 41 -0.65 -35.01 12.61
C ASP A 41 -1.97 -35.24 13.38
N ILE A 42 -2.96 -34.36 13.19
CA ILE A 42 -4.31 -34.52 13.80
C ILE A 42 -5.13 -35.60 13.07
N ALA A 43 -4.88 -35.78 11.77
CA ALA A 43 -5.53 -36.81 10.97
C ALA A 43 -4.84 -38.17 11.12
N SER A 44 -3.51 -38.19 11.19
CA SER A 44 -2.70 -39.41 11.32
C SER A 44 -2.57 -39.91 12.77
N GLY A 45 -2.27 -39.02 13.72
CA GLY A 45 -1.73 -39.37 15.02
C GLY A 45 -2.70 -39.99 16.03
N ASP A 46 -2.10 -40.55 17.09
CA ASP A 46 -2.81 -40.99 18.29
C ASP A 46 -3.12 -39.83 19.24
N ASP A 47 -2.31 -38.76 19.20
CA ASP A 47 -2.37 -37.63 20.16
C ASP A 47 -3.46 -36.59 19.83
N PHE A 48 -4.65 -37.12 19.56
CA PHE A 48 -5.88 -36.36 19.37
C PHE A 48 -6.30 -35.67 20.68
N THR A 49 -5.83 -34.44 20.87
CA THR A 49 -6.27 -33.54 21.93
C THR A 49 -7.53 -32.79 21.50
N LEU A 50 -8.66 -33.08 22.15
CA LEU A 50 -9.91 -32.35 21.93
C LEU A 50 -9.74 -30.89 22.37
N THR A 51 -9.86 -29.95 21.43
CA THR A 51 -9.81 -28.52 21.78
C THR A 51 -11.11 -28.13 22.48
N SER A 52 -11.04 -28.05 23.82
CA SER A 52 -12.18 -27.80 24.71
C SER A 52 -12.72 -26.38 24.65
N ILE A 53 -11.87 -25.42 24.28
CA ILE A 53 -12.18 -23.99 24.22
C ILE A 53 -13.02 -23.71 22.97
N GLU A 54 -14.18 -23.07 23.10
CA GLU A 54 -15.07 -22.83 21.95
C GLU A 54 -14.63 -21.61 21.10
N ARG A 55 -14.38 -20.45 21.72
CA ARG A 55 -14.11 -19.16 21.04
C ARG A 55 -12.96 -18.35 21.67
N GLY A 56 -11.87 -18.99 22.10
CA GLY A 56 -10.80 -18.39 22.91
C GLY A 56 -9.87 -17.39 22.21
N ILE A 57 -10.42 -16.50 21.39
CA ILE A 57 -9.74 -15.44 20.65
C ILE A 57 -10.57 -14.16 20.84
N PRO A 58 -10.00 -13.05 21.33
CA PRO A 58 -10.77 -11.86 21.70
C PRO A 58 -11.18 -10.98 20.50
N ARG A 59 -10.58 -11.16 19.32
CA ARG A 59 -10.88 -10.40 18.09
C ARG A 59 -10.80 -11.31 16.87
N TYR A 60 -11.75 -11.13 15.96
CA TYR A 60 -11.83 -11.87 14.70
C TYR A 60 -11.85 -10.88 13.54
N GLU A 61 -10.95 -11.07 12.57
CA GLU A 61 -10.84 -10.25 11.37
C GLU A 61 -11.74 -10.78 10.23
N HIS A 62 -12.05 -12.08 10.24
CA HIS A 62 -12.73 -12.77 9.15
C HIS A 62 -14.06 -13.36 9.58
N SER A 63 -15.15 -12.64 9.30
CA SER A 63 -16.50 -12.99 9.77
C SER A 63 -17.01 -14.34 9.24
N HIS A 64 -16.63 -14.73 8.01
CA HIS A 64 -17.04 -16.03 7.45
C HIS A 64 -16.32 -17.21 8.11
N LEU A 65 -15.05 -17.05 8.52
CA LEU A 65 -14.34 -18.08 9.27
C LEU A 65 -14.93 -18.28 10.67
N VAL A 66 -15.43 -17.22 11.30
CA VAL A 66 -16.19 -17.32 12.56
C VAL A 66 -17.52 -18.06 12.35
N ALA A 67 -18.25 -17.75 11.28
CA ALA A 67 -19.50 -18.44 10.96
C ALA A 67 -19.28 -19.94 10.70
N ALA A 68 -18.24 -20.32 9.94
CA ALA A 68 -17.84 -21.71 9.75
C ALA A 68 -17.48 -22.41 11.08
N LEU A 69 -16.78 -21.70 11.99
CA LEU A 69 -16.45 -22.21 13.31
C LEU A 69 -17.70 -22.44 14.17
N ASP A 70 -18.67 -21.53 14.11
CA ASP A 70 -19.94 -21.66 14.84
C ASP A 70 -20.78 -22.85 14.35
N VAL A 71 -20.84 -23.09 13.03
CA VAL A 71 -21.47 -24.30 12.43
C VAL A 71 -20.82 -25.58 12.96
N ILE A 72 -19.48 -25.60 13.04
CA ILE A 72 -18.72 -26.72 13.61
C ILE A 72 -19.04 -26.94 15.10
N LEU A 73 -19.07 -25.87 15.89
CA LEU A 73 -19.39 -25.95 17.32
C LEU A 73 -20.83 -26.40 17.55
N GLU A 74 -21.78 -25.95 16.71
CA GLU A 74 -23.18 -26.38 16.72
C GLU A 74 -23.30 -27.88 16.40
N TYR A 75 -22.61 -28.37 15.37
CA TYR A 75 -22.53 -29.81 15.07
C TYR A 75 -21.96 -30.62 16.25
N GLN A 76 -20.88 -30.14 16.88
CA GLN A 76 -20.29 -30.80 18.05
C GLN A 76 -21.24 -30.82 19.25
N ARG A 77 -21.96 -29.71 19.53
CA ARG A 77 -22.95 -29.63 20.61
C ARG A 77 -24.12 -30.59 20.36
N ASN A 78 -24.68 -30.62 19.15
CA ASN A 78 -25.77 -31.55 18.78
C ASN A 78 -25.36 -33.03 18.86
N ARG A 79 -24.11 -33.36 18.50
CA ARG A 79 -23.59 -34.72 18.60
C ARG A 79 -23.33 -35.15 20.05
N LYS A 80 -22.99 -34.22 20.95
CA LYS A 80 -22.89 -34.46 22.40
C LYS A 80 -24.27 -34.61 23.07
N THR A 81 -25.30 -33.91 22.59
CA THR A 81 -26.66 -33.90 23.17
C THR A 81 -27.60 -34.97 22.61
N THR A 82 -27.09 -35.97 21.87
CA THR A 82 -27.91 -37.08 21.35
C THR A 82 -28.26 -38.07 22.48
N TYR A 83 -29.22 -37.70 23.32
CA TYR A 83 -29.78 -38.55 24.38
C TYR A 83 -30.61 -39.69 23.76
N PHE A 84 -30.25 -40.94 24.05
CA PHE A 84 -31.10 -42.08 23.68
C PHE A 84 -32.14 -42.31 24.78
N THR A 85 -33.42 -42.03 24.48
CA THR A 85 -34.52 -42.25 25.44
C THR A 85 -34.95 -43.72 25.41
N VAL A 86 -34.24 -44.57 26.15
CA VAL A 86 -34.66 -45.97 26.37
C VAL A 86 -35.66 -45.99 27.52
N LEU A 87 -36.88 -46.49 27.28
CA LEU A 87 -37.92 -46.72 28.30
C LEU A 87 -38.27 -45.50 29.19
N GLY A 88 -38.18 -44.29 28.63
CA GLY A 88 -38.64 -43.05 29.29
C GLY A 88 -37.65 -42.44 30.31
N THR A 89 -36.62 -43.16 30.73
CA THR A 89 -35.53 -42.62 31.54
C THR A 89 -34.43 -42.01 30.66
N ARG A 90 -34.10 -40.74 30.91
CA ARG A 90 -32.92 -40.08 30.32
C ARG A 90 -31.64 -40.61 31.01
N ALA A 91 -31.20 -41.80 30.64
CA ALA A 91 -29.86 -42.27 31.00
C ALA A 91 -28.82 -41.51 30.15
N GLN A 92 -27.96 -40.72 30.79
CA GLN A 92 -26.68 -40.34 30.17
C GLN A 92 -25.80 -41.59 30.16
N THR A 93 -25.82 -42.34 29.07
CA THR A 93 -24.75 -43.30 28.78
C THR A 93 -23.43 -42.54 28.78
N SER A 94 -22.43 -43.07 29.50
CA SER A 94 -21.11 -42.47 29.61
C SER A 94 -20.58 -42.05 28.23
N ILE A 95 -20.01 -40.84 28.16
CA ILE A 95 -19.62 -40.20 26.90
C ILE A 95 -18.62 -41.12 26.19
N GLY A 96 -19.10 -41.82 25.16
CA GLY A 96 -18.26 -42.64 24.30
C GLY A 96 -17.16 -41.78 23.71
N THR A 97 -15.91 -42.20 23.88
CA THR A 97 -14.75 -41.44 23.42
C THR A 97 -14.67 -41.48 21.89
N TYR A 98 -15.30 -40.50 21.23
CA TYR A 98 -15.29 -40.33 19.76
C TYR A 98 -13.90 -40.00 19.15
N ARG A 99 -12.80 -40.32 19.85
CA ARG A 99 -11.38 -40.08 19.52
C ARG A 99 -10.92 -40.77 18.23
N HIS A 100 -11.54 -41.92 17.91
CA HIS A 100 -11.25 -42.70 16.71
C HIS A 100 -12.31 -42.57 15.61
N ASP A 101 -13.34 -41.73 15.79
CA ASP A 101 -14.32 -41.47 14.73
C ASP A 101 -13.74 -40.40 13.76
N PRO A 102 -13.58 -40.73 12.45
CA PRO A 102 -12.98 -39.83 11.47
C PRO A 102 -13.74 -38.51 11.33
N ARG A 103 -15.05 -38.48 11.62
CA ARG A 103 -15.86 -37.24 11.62
C ARG A 103 -15.40 -36.29 12.72
N THR A 104 -15.02 -36.80 13.88
CA THR A 104 -14.48 -35.98 14.98
C THR A 104 -13.11 -35.44 14.61
N ARG A 105 -12.26 -36.28 13.99
CA ARG A 105 -10.91 -35.89 13.56
C ARG A 105 -10.93 -34.73 12.57
N LEU A 106 -11.74 -34.82 11.50
CA LEU A 106 -11.89 -33.70 10.56
C LEU A 106 -12.40 -32.44 11.26
N ILE A 107 -13.41 -32.55 12.12
CA ILE A 107 -14.04 -31.36 12.74
C ILE A 107 -13.09 -30.66 13.73
N GLU A 108 -12.23 -31.39 14.46
CA GLU A 108 -11.16 -30.75 15.26
C GLU A 108 -10.08 -30.11 14.39
N LEU A 109 -9.70 -30.75 13.27
CA LEU A 109 -8.75 -30.17 12.30
C LEU A 109 -9.28 -28.86 11.72
N LEU A 110 -10.52 -28.87 11.23
CA LEU A 110 -11.20 -27.67 10.71
C LEU A 110 -11.33 -26.60 11.80
N LYS A 111 -11.75 -26.97 13.02
CA LYS A 111 -11.83 -26.03 14.16
C LYS A 111 -10.49 -25.40 14.49
N ARG A 112 -9.40 -26.18 14.52
CA ARG A 112 -8.05 -25.67 14.82
C ARG A 112 -7.60 -24.70 13.73
N TRP A 113 -7.72 -25.07 12.46
CA TRP A 113 -7.37 -24.19 11.34
C TRP A 113 -8.19 -22.90 11.36
N LEU A 114 -9.52 -23.00 11.48
CA LEU A 114 -10.42 -21.84 11.53
C LEU A 114 -10.06 -20.88 12.67
N ARG A 115 -9.70 -21.40 13.84
CA ARG A 115 -9.28 -20.56 14.97
C ARG A 115 -7.94 -19.87 14.72
N THR A 116 -6.92 -20.60 14.25
CA THR A 116 -5.62 -19.99 13.91
C THR A 116 -5.78 -18.86 12.89
N HIS A 117 -6.69 -19.00 11.92
CA HIS A 117 -6.80 -18.07 10.79
C HIS A 117 -7.89 -17.00 10.95
N ALA A 118 -8.94 -17.19 11.75
CA ALA A 118 -10.02 -16.18 11.90
C ALA A 118 -9.56 -14.86 12.54
N ALA A 119 -8.41 -14.86 13.22
CA ALA A 119 -7.75 -13.67 13.76
C ALA A 119 -6.58 -13.16 12.91
N ASN A 120 -6.13 -13.93 11.90
CA ASN A 120 -4.96 -13.58 11.10
C ASN A 120 -5.41 -12.64 9.95
N PRO A 121 -5.05 -11.34 9.95
CA PRO A 121 -5.45 -10.43 8.87
C PRO A 121 -4.86 -10.83 7.51
N ASN A 122 -3.77 -11.60 7.50
CA ASN A 122 -2.96 -11.94 6.33
C ASN A 122 -3.21 -13.40 5.87
N ILE A 123 -4.45 -13.88 5.94
CA ILE A 123 -4.81 -15.19 5.39
C ILE A 123 -4.65 -15.18 3.86
N THR A 124 -3.94 -16.16 3.32
CA THR A 124 -3.66 -16.25 1.88
C THR A 124 -4.79 -16.93 1.11
N GLU A 125 -4.90 -16.59 -0.18
CA GLU A 125 -5.85 -17.21 -1.11
C GLU A 125 -5.71 -18.74 -1.12
N ASP A 126 -4.48 -19.25 -1.16
CA ASP A 126 -4.20 -20.68 -1.25
C ASP A 126 -4.46 -21.46 0.04
N GLU A 127 -4.31 -20.86 1.22
CA GLU A 127 -4.77 -21.48 2.48
C GLU A 127 -6.29 -21.70 2.45
N VAL A 128 -7.07 -20.69 2.03
CA VAL A 128 -8.53 -20.83 1.95
C VAL A 128 -8.93 -21.79 0.82
N ARG A 129 -8.29 -21.71 -0.35
CA ARG A 129 -8.51 -22.63 -1.49
C ARG A 129 -8.24 -24.08 -1.11
N ARG A 130 -7.13 -24.38 -0.41
CA ARG A 130 -6.82 -25.73 0.09
C ARG A 130 -7.90 -26.24 1.05
N MET A 131 -8.38 -25.40 1.96
CA MET A 131 -9.45 -25.78 2.88
C MET A 131 -10.81 -25.97 2.18
N CYS A 132 -11.13 -25.14 1.18
CA CYS A 132 -12.27 -25.35 0.28
C CYS A 132 -12.14 -26.69 -0.46
N GLY A 133 -10.96 -26.97 -1.03
CA GLY A 133 -10.64 -28.19 -1.76
C GLY A 133 -10.83 -29.45 -0.91
N LEU A 134 -10.36 -29.45 0.33
CA LEU A 134 -10.57 -30.53 1.29
C LEU A 134 -12.06 -30.79 1.55
N CYS A 135 -12.82 -29.74 1.87
CA CYS A 135 -14.25 -29.86 2.13
C CYS A 135 -15.03 -30.33 0.88
N ARG A 136 -14.73 -29.77 -0.30
CA ARG A 136 -15.34 -30.15 -1.59
C ARG A 136 -15.07 -31.60 -1.95
N ASP A 137 -13.81 -32.05 -1.84
CA ASP A 137 -13.44 -33.42 -2.17
C ASP A 137 -14.13 -34.42 -1.22
N LEU A 138 -14.27 -34.09 0.07
CA LEU A 138 -15.05 -34.88 1.02
C LEU A 138 -16.55 -34.91 0.69
N LEU A 139 -17.13 -33.78 0.27
CA LEU A 139 -18.53 -33.70 -0.17
C LEU A 139 -18.82 -34.60 -1.39
N ASN A 140 -17.81 -34.87 -2.23
CA ASN A 140 -17.90 -35.81 -3.35
C ASN A 140 -17.95 -37.31 -2.93
N TYR A 141 -17.80 -37.65 -1.64
CA TYR A 141 -17.93 -39.01 -1.12
C TYR A 141 -19.15 -39.20 -0.18
N PRO A 142 -20.40 -38.95 -0.64
CA PRO A 142 -21.60 -39.05 0.22
C PRO A 142 -21.82 -40.45 0.80
N ASN A 143 -21.35 -41.49 0.11
CA ASN A 143 -21.45 -42.88 0.55
C ASN A 143 -20.55 -43.20 1.76
N LEU A 144 -19.44 -42.47 1.95
CA LEU A 144 -18.58 -42.65 3.13
C LEU A 144 -19.27 -42.10 4.38
N PHE A 145 -20.03 -41.01 4.25
CA PHE A 145 -20.65 -40.30 5.38
C PHE A 145 -22.16 -40.11 5.19
N PRO A 146 -22.97 -41.18 5.22
CA PRO A 146 -24.40 -41.11 4.90
C PRO A 146 -25.17 -40.16 5.81
N SER A 147 -25.87 -39.20 5.19
CA SER A 147 -26.68 -38.17 5.84
C SER A 147 -28.02 -38.74 6.36
N ARG A 148 -28.07 -39.09 7.65
CA ARG A 148 -29.28 -39.65 8.29
C ARG A 148 -30.26 -38.61 8.84
N ASN A 149 -29.85 -37.35 8.93
CA ASN A 149 -30.57 -36.25 9.58
C ASN A 149 -30.19 -34.90 8.97
N LYS A 150 -31.01 -33.86 9.21
CA LYS A 150 -30.67 -32.48 8.81
C LYS A 150 -29.40 -31.98 9.51
N THR A 151 -29.22 -32.32 10.79
CA THR A 151 -27.99 -32.09 11.56
C THR A 151 -26.91 -33.14 11.30
N SER A 152 -26.78 -33.62 10.05
CA SER A 152 -25.75 -34.58 9.67
C SER A 152 -24.40 -33.91 9.46
N PHE A 153 -23.34 -34.71 9.61
CA PHE A 153 -21.96 -34.29 9.34
C PHE A 153 -21.79 -33.65 7.96
N MET A 154 -22.41 -34.21 6.92
CA MET A 154 -22.32 -33.67 5.55
C MET A 154 -23.04 -32.34 5.37
N HIS A 155 -24.14 -32.10 6.10
CA HIS A 155 -24.84 -30.82 6.07
C HIS A 155 -23.98 -29.73 6.73
N ALA A 156 -23.44 -30.00 7.92
CA ALA A 156 -22.52 -29.10 8.60
C ALA A 156 -21.25 -28.83 7.77
N LEU A 157 -20.70 -29.85 7.09
CA LEU A 157 -19.55 -29.69 6.19
C LEU A 157 -19.89 -28.85 4.94
N SER A 158 -21.12 -28.95 4.42
CA SER A 158 -21.61 -28.11 3.33
C SER A 158 -21.73 -26.65 3.75
N GLU A 159 -22.31 -26.37 4.91
CA GLU A 159 -22.40 -25.01 5.47
C GLU A 159 -21.00 -24.41 5.75
N VAL A 160 -20.07 -25.21 6.26
CA VAL A 160 -18.65 -24.82 6.40
C VAL A 160 -18.03 -24.49 5.04
N TYR A 161 -18.27 -25.33 4.02
CA TYR A 161 -17.77 -25.10 2.66
C TYR A 161 -18.32 -23.80 2.06
N GLU A 162 -19.61 -23.52 2.18
CA GLU A 162 -20.22 -22.26 1.73
C GLU A 162 -19.58 -21.03 2.40
N HIS A 163 -19.31 -21.11 3.70
CA HIS A 163 -18.59 -20.04 4.41
C HIS A 163 -17.12 -19.92 3.99
N LEU A 164 -16.43 -21.02 3.68
CA LEU A 164 -15.08 -20.99 3.14
C LEU A 164 -15.04 -20.42 1.71
N GLU A 165 -16.02 -20.71 0.85
CA GLU A 165 -16.14 -20.08 -0.48
C GLU A 165 -16.42 -18.58 -0.38
N LEU A 166 -17.26 -18.15 0.57
CA LEU A 166 -17.49 -16.72 0.83
C LEU A 166 -16.24 -16.03 1.36
N GLN A 167 -15.47 -16.69 2.23
CA GLN A 167 -14.17 -16.18 2.65
C GLN A 167 -13.19 -16.12 1.48
N LEU A 168 -13.11 -17.15 0.63
CA LEU A 168 -12.23 -17.18 -0.54
C LEU A 168 -12.58 -16.03 -1.48
N ARG A 169 -13.88 -15.75 -1.69
CA ARG A 169 -14.31 -14.57 -2.44
C ARG A 169 -13.86 -13.27 -1.78
N GLN A 170 -13.98 -13.11 -0.46
CA GLN A 170 -13.49 -11.90 0.23
C GLN A 170 -11.96 -11.76 0.20
N VAL A 171 -11.22 -12.88 0.20
CA VAL A 171 -9.76 -12.87 0.02
C VAL A 171 -9.42 -12.48 -1.41
N LEU A 172 -10.07 -13.05 -2.43
CA LEU A 172 -9.92 -12.65 -3.84
C LEU A 172 -10.36 -11.19 -4.12
N GLU A 173 -11.35 -10.66 -3.40
CA GLU A 173 -11.77 -9.26 -3.47
C GLU A 173 -10.80 -8.32 -2.71
N ARG A 174 -10.00 -8.86 -1.79
CA ARG A 174 -8.89 -8.15 -1.12
C ARG A 174 -7.55 -8.31 -1.84
N ASP A 175 -7.39 -9.38 -2.62
CA ASP A 175 -6.16 -9.69 -3.35
C ASP A 175 -5.99 -8.64 -4.43
N ARG A 176 -5.07 -7.70 -4.16
CA ARG A 176 -4.89 -6.56 -5.04
C ARG A 176 -4.25 -7.03 -6.33
N THR A 177 -4.94 -6.79 -7.43
CA THR A 177 -4.36 -6.98 -8.75
C THR A 177 -3.04 -6.21 -8.87
N CYS A 178 -2.13 -6.69 -9.72
CA CYS A 178 -0.89 -6.00 -10.02
C CYS A 178 -1.13 -4.56 -10.53
N ALA A 179 -2.32 -4.28 -11.09
CA ALA A 179 -2.73 -2.92 -11.47
C ALA A 179 -2.97 -2.03 -10.25
N GLU A 180 -3.73 -2.50 -9.25
CA GLU A 180 -3.95 -1.77 -8.01
C GLU A 180 -2.67 -1.58 -7.20
N LEU A 181 -1.79 -2.59 -7.18
CA LEU A 181 -0.48 -2.50 -6.54
C LEU A 181 0.44 -1.50 -7.24
N ALA A 182 0.54 -1.53 -8.58
CA ALA A 182 1.29 -0.53 -9.34
C ALA A 182 0.72 0.88 -9.14
N ALA A 183 -0.61 1.03 -9.11
CA ALA A 183 -1.29 2.30 -8.84
C ALA A 183 -0.95 2.83 -7.43
N ARG A 184 -0.95 1.93 -6.43
CA ARG A 184 -0.54 2.22 -5.06
C ARG A 184 0.92 2.66 -4.99
N CYS A 185 1.84 1.96 -5.66
CA CYS A 185 3.24 2.35 -5.77
C CYS A 185 3.41 3.76 -6.36
N LEU A 186 2.75 4.08 -7.48
CA LEU A 186 2.80 5.42 -8.09
C LEU A 186 2.24 6.50 -7.14
N SER A 187 1.14 6.20 -6.44
CA SER A 187 0.53 7.13 -5.48
C SER A 187 1.41 7.41 -4.26
N LEU A 188 1.96 6.36 -3.63
CA LEU A 188 2.89 6.47 -2.50
C LEU A 188 4.18 7.17 -2.92
N SER A 189 4.65 6.92 -4.14
CA SER A 189 5.81 7.61 -4.72
C SER A 189 5.61 9.11 -4.87
N ARG A 190 4.43 9.57 -5.35
CA ARG A 190 4.10 11.01 -5.41
C ARG A 190 4.21 11.67 -4.04
N ASN A 191 3.63 11.04 -3.02
CA ASN A 191 3.63 11.56 -1.67
C ASN A 191 5.05 11.62 -1.09
N LEU A 192 5.82 10.53 -1.22
CA LEU A 192 7.22 10.47 -0.82
C LEU A 192 8.04 11.56 -1.52
N ILE A 193 7.96 11.66 -2.84
CA ILE A 193 8.72 12.64 -3.64
C ILE A 193 8.34 14.07 -3.24
N SER A 194 7.06 14.36 -2.99
CA SER A 194 6.63 15.68 -2.55
C SER A 194 7.18 16.05 -1.16
N ASP A 195 7.17 15.11 -0.21
CA ASP A 195 7.76 15.34 1.12
C ASP A 195 9.29 15.48 1.05
N VAL A 196 9.97 14.68 0.22
CA VAL A 196 11.42 14.74 0.02
C VAL A 196 11.84 16.06 -0.64
N VAL A 197 11.14 16.52 -1.68
CA VAL A 197 11.37 17.84 -2.29
C VAL A 197 11.17 18.96 -1.28
N ALA A 198 10.10 18.90 -0.48
CA ALA A 198 9.86 19.88 0.59
C ALA A 198 10.99 19.85 1.64
N PHE A 199 11.47 18.68 2.04
CA PHE A 199 12.57 18.56 3.00
C PHE A 199 13.90 19.10 2.44
N LEU A 200 14.26 18.77 1.19
CA LEU A 200 15.46 19.26 0.52
C LEU A 200 15.47 20.80 0.39
N LEU A 201 14.30 21.42 0.20
CA LEU A 201 14.16 22.88 0.17
C LEU A 201 14.23 23.55 1.54
N LEU A 202 13.94 22.84 2.63
CA LEU A 202 13.76 23.44 3.96
C LEU A 202 14.89 23.14 4.96
N ALA A 203 15.43 21.92 4.95
CA ALA A 203 16.12 21.38 6.12
C ALA A 203 17.50 21.99 6.37
N ALA A 204 18.35 22.01 5.34
CA ALA A 204 19.71 22.55 5.40
C ALA A 204 19.85 23.93 4.72
N THR A 205 18.74 24.57 4.35
CA THR A 205 18.72 25.80 3.56
C THR A 205 18.32 27.03 4.38
N HIS A 206 18.45 28.22 3.80
CA HIS A 206 17.92 29.48 4.35
C HIS A 206 16.91 30.14 3.39
N LEU A 207 16.21 29.34 2.58
CA LEU A 207 15.25 29.81 1.57
C LEU A 207 13.94 30.29 2.21
N THR A 208 13.99 31.39 2.98
CA THR A 208 12.85 31.96 3.71
C THR A 208 11.69 32.38 2.81
N GLN A 209 11.95 32.56 1.51
CA GLN A 209 10.95 32.68 0.45
C GLN A 209 9.89 31.56 0.52
N THR A 210 10.26 30.34 0.91
CA THR A 210 9.35 29.19 1.01
C THR A 210 8.22 29.39 2.02
N ASP A 211 8.34 30.30 2.99
CA ASP A 211 7.25 30.65 3.93
C ASP A 211 6.13 31.45 3.27
N SER A 212 6.40 32.14 2.15
CA SER A 212 5.36 32.82 1.38
C SER A 212 4.42 31.84 0.67
N LEU A 213 4.86 30.60 0.44
CA LEU A 213 4.08 29.59 -0.26
C LEU A 213 3.02 28.95 0.67
N PRO A 214 1.78 28.77 0.19
CA PRO A 214 0.71 28.17 0.99
C PRO A 214 0.99 26.70 1.34
N SER A 215 1.54 25.94 0.39
CA SER A 215 2.06 24.58 0.59
C SER A 215 3.44 24.41 -0.07
N LEU A 216 4.07 23.25 0.12
CA LEU A 216 5.28 22.84 -0.62
C LEU A 216 4.99 21.57 -1.44
N GLU A 217 3.72 21.40 -1.84
CA GLU A 217 3.34 20.35 -2.77
C GLU A 217 3.93 20.65 -4.15
N VAL A 218 4.34 19.60 -4.87
CA VAL A 218 4.95 19.72 -6.21
C VAL A 218 4.13 20.60 -7.16
N VAL A 219 2.79 20.52 -7.09
CA VAL A 219 1.90 21.35 -7.93
C VAL A 219 2.02 22.84 -7.61
N VAL A 220 2.09 23.23 -6.34
CA VAL A 220 2.27 24.65 -5.93
C VAL A 220 3.70 25.11 -6.23
N LEU A 221 4.70 24.24 -6.06
CA LEU A 221 6.07 24.53 -6.45
C LEU A 221 6.19 24.79 -7.96
N TRP A 222 5.50 24.02 -8.81
CA TRP A 222 5.41 24.30 -10.25
C TRP A 222 4.83 25.68 -10.54
N GLN A 223 3.77 26.13 -9.87
CA GLN A 223 3.21 27.47 -10.08
C GLN A 223 4.24 28.60 -9.81
N SER A 224 5.21 28.34 -8.92
CA SER A 224 6.30 29.25 -8.58
C SER A 224 7.56 29.13 -9.45
N LEU A 225 7.65 28.16 -10.37
CA LEU A 225 8.84 27.97 -11.20
C LEU A 225 9.03 29.12 -12.21
N PRO A 226 10.29 29.44 -12.60
CA PRO A 226 10.57 30.33 -13.73
C PRO A 226 9.88 29.84 -15.00
N ALA A 227 9.34 30.76 -15.80
CA ALA A 227 8.57 30.43 -17.01
C ALA A 227 9.36 29.59 -18.03
N SER A 228 10.69 29.73 -18.08
CA SER A 228 11.60 28.95 -18.92
C SER A 228 11.69 27.46 -18.55
N CYS A 229 11.35 27.10 -17.31
CA CYS A 229 11.50 25.75 -16.77
C CYS A 229 10.15 25.13 -16.36
N ASN A 230 9.04 25.87 -16.48
CA ASN A 230 7.76 25.43 -15.97
C ASN A 230 7.10 24.39 -16.91
N PRO A 231 6.81 23.15 -16.44
CA PRO A 231 6.14 22.14 -17.27
C PRO A 231 4.66 22.47 -17.55
N GLN A 232 4.05 23.41 -16.82
CA GLN A 232 2.69 23.88 -17.03
C GLN A 232 2.61 25.42 -17.13
N PRO A 233 3.02 26.03 -18.26
CA PRO A 233 3.02 27.50 -18.43
C PRO A 233 1.66 28.15 -18.19
N SER A 234 0.57 27.44 -18.48
CA SER A 234 -0.82 27.87 -18.25
C SER A 234 -1.22 27.98 -16.78
N ARG A 235 -0.39 27.48 -15.85
CA ARG A 235 -0.64 27.48 -14.40
C ARG A 235 0.39 28.31 -13.62
N ILE A 236 1.21 29.13 -14.27
CA ILE A 236 2.13 30.05 -13.58
C ILE A 236 1.32 31.02 -12.70
N ASP A 237 1.70 31.14 -11.43
CA ASP A 237 1.23 32.21 -10.56
C ASP A 237 2.32 33.29 -10.47
N PRO A 238 2.10 34.49 -11.05
CA PRO A 238 3.10 35.56 -11.04
C PRO A 238 3.46 36.08 -9.65
N GLN A 239 2.61 35.88 -8.63
CA GLN A 239 2.91 36.24 -7.24
C GLN A 239 3.82 35.19 -6.59
N LEU A 240 3.49 33.89 -6.72
CA LEU A 240 4.33 32.82 -6.17
C LEU A 240 5.69 32.75 -6.89
N GLN A 241 5.72 32.98 -8.21
CA GLN A 241 6.96 33.03 -8.99
C GLN A 241 7.89 34.17 -8.54
N ARG A 242 7.36 35.39 -8.36
CA ARG A 242 8.13 36.51 -7.80
C ARG A 242 8.62 36.21 -6.38
N ALA A 243 7.80 35.59 -5.56
CA ALA A 243 8.18 35.27 -4.18
C ALA A 243 9.33 34.25 -4.08
N MET A 244 9.39 33.28 -5.00
CA MET A 244 10.46 32.26 -5.05
C MET A 244 11.62 32.59 -5.99
N GLN A 245 11.59 33.71 -6.72
CA GLN A 245 12.55 34.06 -7.76
C GLN A 245 14.02 34.00 -7.28
N ASP A 246 14.32 34.53 -6.10
CA ASP A 246 15.67 34.51 -5.51
C ASP A 246 16.05 33.11 -5.03
N ALA A 247 15.09 32.34 -4.51
CA ALA A 247 15.34 31.00 -4.01
C ALA A 247 15.77 30.06 -5.16
N TRP A 248 15.11 30.15 -6.31
CA TRP A 248 15.44 29.34 -7.50
C TRP A 248 16.80 29.68 -8.13
N GLN A 249 17.34 30.88 -7.89
CA GLN A 249 18.69 31.28 -8.33
C GLN A 249 19.82 30.72 -7.45
N THR A 250 19.50 30.17 -6.28
CA THR A 250 20.51 29.48 -5.44
C THR A 250 20.86 28.12 -6.02
N MET A 251 22.08 27.60 -5.77
CA MET A 251 22.51 26.30 -6.30
C MET A 251 21.53 25.16 -5.96
N ILE A 252 21.08 25.10 -4.70
CA ILE A 252 20.09 24.09 -4.25
C ILE A 252 18.73 24.35 -4.89
N GLY A 253 18.28 25.60 -4.96
CA GLY A 253 17.05 25.96 -5.64
C GLY A 253 17.06 25.55 -7.11
N THR A 254 18.14 25.82 -7.84
CA THR A 254 18.34 25.41 -9.24
C THR A 254 18.32 23.88 -9.39
N LEU A 255 18.98 23.12 -8.51
CA LEU A 255 18.91 21.64 -8.55
C LEU A 255 17.47 21.14 -8.37
N VAL A 256 16.72 21.69 -7.40
CA VAL A 256 15.33 21.31 -7.14
C VAL A 256 14.39 21.79 -8.25
N SER A 257 14.58 23.01 -8.78
CA SER A 257 13.78 23.49 -9.92
C SER A 257 13.98 22.59 -11.13
N ASN A 258 15.21 22.14 -11.37
CA ASN A 258 15.52 21.26 -12.49
C ASN A 258 14.92 19.86 -12.27
N LEU A 259 14.98 19.28 -11.06
CA LEU A 259 14.21 18.06 -10.70
C LEU A 259 12.71 18.20 -10.99
N LEU A 260 12.11 19.33 -10.60
CA LEU A 260 10.68 19.63 -10.81
C LEU A 260 10.33 19.82 -12.31
N SER A 261 11.30 20.23 -13.12
CA SER A 261 11.13 20.49 -14.55
C SER A 261 11.29 19.24 -15.43
N LEU A 262 11.72 18.10 -14.87
CA LEU A 262 11.91 16.87 -15.63
C LEU A 262 10.58 16.31 -16.15
N ARG A 263 10.57 15.85 -17.40
CA ARG A 263 9.39 15.28 -18.08
C ARG A 263 8.72 14.18 -17.25
N TRP A 264 9.51 13.29 -16.65
CA TRP A 264 9.00 12.18 -15.85
C TRP A 264 8.44 12.64 -14.48
N THR A 265 8.90 13.76 -13.93
CA THR A 265 8.25 14.41 -12.76
C THR A 265 6.86 14.90 -13.16
N PHE A 266 6.76 15.53 -14.34
CA PHE A 266 5.47 15.94 -14.90
C PHE A 266 4.53 14.74 -15.13
N HIS A 267 5.00 13.69 -15.81
CA HIS A 267 4.24 12.44 -16.01
C HIS A 267 3.76 11.82 -14.70
N LEU A 268 4.64 11.75 -13.69
CA LEU A 268 4.30 11.18 -12.40
C LEU A 268 3.14 11.95 -11.75
N PHE A 269 3.23 13.28 -11.62
CA PHE A 269 2.25 14.06 -10.85
C PHE A 269 0.98 14.43 -11.63
N ALA A 270 1.05 14.67 -12.94
CA ALA A 270 -0.13 14.95 -13.77
C ALA A 270 -0.88 13.67 -14.23
N GLY A 271 -0.26 12.49 -14.12
CA GLY A 271 -0.89 11.19 -14.35
C GLY A 271 -1.07 10.83 -15.83
N SER A 272 -1.91 9.83 -16.13
CA SER A 272 -2.05 9.31 -17.50
C SER A 272 -2.64 10.29 -18.50
N GLY A 273 -3.36 11.32 -18.05
CA GLY A 273 -3.85 12.43 -18.89
C GLY A 273 -2.79 13.50 -19.18
N ALA A 274 -1.60 13.43 -18.55
CA ALA A 274 -0.54 14.43 -18.68
C ALA A 274 -0.05 14.59 -20.12
N GLU A 275 0.16 13.49 -20.84
CA GLU A 275 0.59 13.52 -22.25
C GLU A 275 -0.47 14.20 -23.14
N GLU A 276 -1.77 14.02 -22.85
CA GLU A 276 -2.85 14.65 -23.62
C GLU A 276 -3.03 16.13 -23.25
N GLU A 277 -2.85 16.51 -21.98
CA GLU A 277 -2.85 17.92 -21.56
C GLU A 277 -1.63 18.66 -22.12
N LEU A 278 -0.45 18.05 -22.09
CA LEU A 278 0.77 18.58 -22.71
C LEU A 278 0.62 18.70 -24.23
N ALA A 279 0.02 17.69 -24.88
CA ALA A 279 -0.26 17.72 -26.32
C ALA A 279 -1.30 18.78 -26.71
N ARG A 280 -2.26 19.09 -25.83
CA ARG A 280 -3.22 20.19 -26.02
C ARG A 280 -2.65 21.57 -25.67
N ALA A 281 -1.64 21.65 -24.80
CA ALA A 281 -1.03 22.90 -24.36
C ALA A 281 0.15 23.35 -25.25
N ALA A 282 0.83 22.42 -25.92
CA ALA A 282 1.86 22.74 -26.91
C ALA A 282 1.21 23.36 -28.15
N PRO A 283 1.62 24.56 -28.61
CA PRO A 283 1.14 25.11 -29.87
C PRO A 283 1.53 24.16 -31.03
N GLU A 284 0.69 24.10 -32.08
CA GLU A 284 0.88 23.22 -33.23
C GLU A 284 2.28 23.45 -33.87
N GLY A 285 3.20 22.53 -33.62
CA GLY A 285 4.63 22.61 -34.00
C GLY A 285 5.60 22.45 -32.83
N ALA A 286 5.30 22.98 -31.63
CA ALA A 286 6.18 22.87 -30.47
C ALA A 286 6.27 21.43 -29.92
N LEU A 287 5.23 20.62 -30.11
CA LEU A 287 5.20 19.22 -29.70
C LEU A 287 6.22 18.37 -30.49
N ALA A 288 6.36 18.63 -31.79
CA ALA A 288 7.39 18.00 -32.63
C ALA A 288 8.78 18.48 -32.20
N ALA A 289 8.96 19.78 -31.98
CA ALA A 289 10.22 20.32 -31.46
C ALA A 289 10.60 19.74 -30.08
N LEU A 290 9.64 19.48 -29.18
CA LEU A 290 9.88 18.86 -27.87
C LEU A 290 10.12 17.33 -27.93
N ALA A 291 9.69 16.67 -29.02
CA ALA A 291 9.92 15.25 -29.24
C ALA A 291 11.21 14.98 -30.04
N GLU A 292 11.62 15.89 -30.91
CA GLU A 292 12.79 15.77 -31.80
C GLU A 292 14.02 16.57 -31.32
N SER A 293 13.84 17.63 -30.52
CA SER A 293 14.96 18.20 -29.78
C SER A 293 15.40 17.15 -28.76
N PRO A 294 16.65 16.64 -28.83
CA PRO A 294 17.13 15.71 -27.82
C PRO A 294 17.06 16.41 -26.46
N ALA A 295 16.57 15.69 -25.45
CA ALA A 295 16.41 16.22 -24.09
C ALA A 295 17.74 16.72 -23.47
N ASP A 296 18.86 16.39 -24.11
CA ASP A 296 20.22 16.82 -23.80
C ASP A 296 20.54 18.29 -24.13
N SER A 297 19.78 18.99 -24.98
CA SER A 297 20.26 20.25 -25.59
C SER A 297 19.94 21.54 -24.82
N LEU A 298 19.04 21.52 -23.83
CA LEU A 298 18.52 22.75 -23.18
C LEU A 298 19.08 23.05 -21.78
N THR A 299 19.84 22.13 -21.17
CA THR A 299 20.51 22.34 -19.88
C THR A 299 21.71 21.40 -19.75
N GLU A 300 22.75 21.80 -19.00
CA GLU A 300 23.68 20.81 -18.41
C GLU A 300 22.85 19.72 -17.74
N SER A 301 23.02 18.45 -18.09
CA SER A 301 22.23 17.36 -17.51
C SER A 301 22.32 17.41 -15.98
N LEU A 302 21.23 17.08 -15.26
CA LEU A 302 21.22 17.23 -13.79
C LEU A 302 22.43 16.53 -13.12
N PRO A 303 22.91 15.35 -13.55
CA PRO A 303 24.15 14.77 -13.04
C PRO A 303 25.43 15.60 -13.29
N ALA A 304 25.50 16.39 -14.36
CA ALA A 304 26.58 17.37 -14.56
C ALA A 304 26.45 18.54 -13.56
N GLN A 305 25.23 19.04 -13.33
CA GLN A 305 24.98 20.10 -12.34
C GLN A 305 25.26 19.64 -10.90
N ILE A 306 24.86 18.43 -10.52
CA ILE A 306 25.18 17.85 -9.20
C ILE A 306 26.70 17.77 -9.01
N ARG A 307 27.45 17.32 -10.03
CA ARG A 307 28.93 17.31 -10.01
C ARG A 307 29.55 18.70 -9.96
N ARG A 308 28.92 19.70 -10.57
CA ARG A 308 29.34 21.10 -10.47
C ARG A 308 29.12 21.66 -9.07
N VAL A 309 27.92 21.52 -8.50
CA VAL A 309 27.61 21.97 -7.13
C VAL A 309 28.49 21.27 -6.08
N ARG A 310 28.81 19.99 -6.28
CA ARG A 310 29.80 19.24 -5.48
C ARG A 310 31.16 19.94 -5.46
N LYS A 311 31.72 20.29 -6.63
CA LYS A 311 33.00 21.03 -6.73
C LYS A 311 32.95 22.44 -6.12
N GLU A 312 31.81 23.13 -6.25
CA GLU A 312 31.59 24.43 -5.61
C GLU A 312 31.57 24.30 -4.06
N PHE A 313 31.00 23.20 -3.53
CA PHE A 313 31.01 22.91 -2.10
C PHE A 313 32.38 22.48 -1.58
N GLU A 314 33.14 21.70 -2.34
CA GLU A 314 34.54 21.34 -2.05
C GLU A 314 35.46 22.57 -2.02
N SER A 315 35.22 23.54 -2.90
CA SER A 315 35.94 24.82 -2.96
C SER A 315 35.35 25.91 -2.05
N ALA A 316 34.42 25.56 -1.17
CA ALA A 316 33.78 26.43 -0.17
C ALA A 316 33.02 27.67 -0.72
N HIS A 317 32.54 27.62 -1.97
CA HIS A 317 31.78 28.70 -2.61
C HIS A 317 30.31 28.76 -2.17
N PHE A 318 30.09 29.00 -0.87
CA PHE A 318 28.75 28.89 -0.27
C PHE A 318 27.85 30.13 -0.40
N LYS A 319 28.32 31.25 -0.97
CA LYS A 319 27.55 32.52 -1.00
C LYS A 319 26.21 32.40 -1.72
N THR A 320 26.18 31.69 -2.85
CA THR A 320 24.99 31.45 -3.70
C THR A 320 24.43 30.04 -3.53
N SER A 321 24.92 29.25 -2.57
CA SER A 321 24.54 27.84 -2.41
C SER A 321 23.06 27.61 -2.05
N GLY A 322 22.46 28.54 -1.30
CA GLY A 322 21.17 28.33 -0.63
C GLY A 322 21.27 27.69 0.76
N LEU A 323 22.44 27.17 1.17
CA LEU A 323 22.66 26.54 2.48
C LEU A 323 22.50 27.54 3.65
N ALA A 324 21.96 27.09 4.77
CA ALA A 324 22.02 27.82 6.03
C ALA A 324 23.46 27.86 6.59
N GLY A 325 23.75 28.87 7.40
CA GLY A 325 25.10 29.21 7.86
C GLY A 325 25.88 28.06 8.51
N PRO A 326 25.31 27.22 9.40
CA PRO A 326 26.03 26.08 9.95
C PRO A 326 26.48 25.08 8.88
N PHE A 327 25.67 24.84 7.85
CA PHE A 327 26.00 23.95 6.73
C PHE A 327 27.04 24.51 5.76
N ARG A 328 27.45 25.77 5.93
CA ARG A 328 28.59 26.39 5.21
C ARG A 328 29.93 26.15 5.91
N GLU A 329 29.94 25.50 7.08
CA GLU A 329 31.18 25.18 7.78
C GLU A 329 31.87 23.96 7.16
N PRO A 330 33.23 23.92 7.08
CA PRO A 330 33.94 22.77 6.55
C PRO A 330 33.55 21.45 7.21
N SER A 331 33.33 21.47 8.54
CA SER A 331 32.87 20.35 9.37
C SER A 331 31.57 19.68 8.89
N GLN A 332 30.69 20.41 8.19
CA GLN A 332 29.41 19.89 7.70
C GLN A 332 29.49 19.30 6.28
N GLN A 333 30.65 18.75 5.91
CA GLN A 333 30.84 18.10 4.59
C GLN A 333 29.90 16.93 4.38
N ASP A 334 29.76 16.04 5.38
CA ASP A 334 28.88 14.87 5.29
C ASP A 334 27.41 15.26 5.13
N ALA A 335 26.97 16.37 5.74
CA ALA A 335 25.62 16.88 5.57
C ALA A 335 25.38 17.39 4.13
N ARG A 336 26.36 18.11 3.55
CA ARG A 336 26.32 18.54 2.14
C ARG A 336 26.34 17.36 1.18
N GLU A 337 27.12 16.33 1.49
CA GLU A 337 27.18 15.10 0.69
C GLU A 337 25.85 14.35 0.71
N ASN A 338 25.27 14.16 1.90
CA ASN A 338 23.96 13.53 2.06
C ASN A 338 22.84 14.28 1.31
N LEU A 339 22.88 15.62 1.29
CA LEU A 339 21.97 16.42 0.46
C LEU A 339 22.12 16.09 -1.04
N LEU A 340 23.35 16.06 -1.56
CA LEU A 340 23.61 15.79 -2.98
C LEU A 340 23.28 14.35 -3.37
N VAL A 341 23.55 13.36 -2.50
CA VAL A 341 23.18 11.95 -2.72
C VAL A 341 21.66 11.76 -2.66
N ALA A 342 20.95 12.51 -1.81
CA ALA A 342 19.48 12.50 -1.80
C ALA A 342 18.90 13.10 -3.10
N VAL A 343 19.49 14.19 -3.62
CA VAL A 343 19.12 14.78 -4.93
C VAL A 343 19.39 13.80 -6.08
N GLU A 344 20.54 13.12 -6.10
CA GLU A 344 20.88 12.11 -7.10
C GLU A 344 19.94 10.89 -7.03
N SER A 345 19.69 10.35 -5.84
CA SER A 345 18.79 9.21 -5.66
C SER A 345 17.34 9.57 -6.04
N LEU A 346 16.92 10.81 -5.78
CA LEU A 346 15.61 11.32 -6.19
C LEU A 346 15.49 11.45 -7.71
N PHE A 347 16.55 11.87 -8.41
CA PHE A 347 16.60 11.91 -9.88
C PHE A 347 16.42 10.51 -10.50
N ASP A 348 17.17 9.52 -10.01
CA ASP A 348 17.07 8.13 -10.46
C ASP A 348 15.66 7.57 -10.24
N LEU A 349 15.11 7.78 -9.03
CA LEU A 349 13.76 7.33 -8.67
C LEU A 349 12.67 8.00 -9.51
N LEU A 350 12.82 9.30 -9.79
CA LEU A 350 11.88 10.05 -10.63
C LEU A 350 11.77 9.47 -12.05
N TYR A 351 12.89 9.01 -12.64
CA TYR A 351 12.87 8.29 -13.92
C TYR A 351 12.25 6.89 -13.79
N LEU A 352 12.73 6.07 -12.84
CA LEU A 352 12.24 4.70 -12.65
C LEU A 352 10.74 4.64 -12.32
N ILE A 353 10.23 5.57 -11.52
CA ILE A 353 8.82 5.64 -11.15
C ILE A 353 7.99 6.33 -12.24
N GLY A 354 8.42 7.52 -12.68
CA GLY A 354 7.62 8.37 -13.57
C GLY A 354 7.55 7.85 -15.01
N GLU A 355 8.64 7.26 -15.51
CA GLU A 355 8.72 6.80 -16.90
C GLU A 355 8.61 5.27 -17.02
N VAL A 356 9.33 4.50 -16.18
CA VAL A 356 9.40 3.03 -16.33
C VAL A 356 8.21 2.32 -15.65
N LEU A 357 7.99 2.54 -14.35
CA LEU A 357 6.86 1.93 -13.61
C LEU A 357 5.50 2.36 -14.19
N SER A 358 5.40 3.55 -14.77
CA SER A 358 4.17 3.99 -15.45
C SER A 358 3.85 3.19 -16.71
N GLN A 359 4.84 2.63 -17.44
CA GLN A 359 4.56 1.69 -18.53
C GLN A 359 4.10 0.33 -17.99
N PHE A 360 4.71 -0.17 -16.91
CA PHE A 360 4.25 -1.39 -16.24
C PHE A 360 2.80 -1.24 -15.74
N HIS A 361 2.44 -0.08 -15.17
CA HIS A 361 1.07 0.25 -14.82
C HIS A 361 0.11 0.24 -16.03
N ARG A 362 0.54 0.77 -17.19
CA ARG A 362 -0.26 0.72 -18.43
C ARG A 362 -0.47 -0.73 -18.93
N ILE A 363 0.53 -1.60 -18.75
CA ILE A 363 0.44 -3.03 -19.05
C ILE A 363 -0.56 -3.70 -18.10
N SER A 364 -0.46 -3.47 -16.79
CA SER A 364 -1.38 -4.03 -15.80
C SER A 364 -2.82 -3.52 -15.96
N ASP A 365 -3.02 -2.24 -16.27
CA ASP A 365 -4.35 -1.67 -16.58
C ASP A 365 -5.02 -2.37 -17.79
N SER A 366 -4.21 -2.88 -18.72
CA SER A 366 -4.67 -3.44 -19.99
C SER A 366 -4.81 -4.96 -19.98
N LEU A 367 -3.95 -5.65 -19.23
CA LEU A 367 -3.78 -7.11 -19.25
C LEU A 367 -3.84 -7.76 -17.85
N GLY A 368 -4.08 -6.98 -16.79
CA GLY A 368 -4.12 -7.43 -15.40
C GLY A 368 -2.83 -8.10 -14.94
N ASP A 369 -2.98 -9.00 -13.97
CA ASP A 369 -1.89 -9.82 -13.41
C ASP A 369 -1.20 -10.65 -14.50
N TYR A 370 -1.95 -11.20 -15.45
CA TYR A 370 -1.37 -11.95 -16.58
C TYR A 370 -0.34 -11.12 -17.35
N GLY A 371 -0.66 -9.86 -17.67
CA GLY A 371 0.30 -8.96 -18.33
C GLY A 371 1.56 -8.75 -17.51
N MET A 372 1.42 -8.55 -16.20
CA MET A 372 2.55 -8.27 -15.29
C MET A 372 3.44 -9.49 -15.07
N ILE A 373 2.87 -10.66 -14.89
CA ILE A 373 3.60 -11.93 -14.77
C ILE A 373 4.38 -12.22 -16.07
N ARG A 374 3.80 -11.91 -17.24
CA ARG A 374 4.47 -12.07 -18.54
C ARG A 374 5.62 -11.08 -18.78
N VAL A 375 5.70 -9.98 -18.02
CA VAL A 375 6.82 -9.01 -18.06
C VAL A 375 7.70 -9.05 -16.81
N ALA A 376 7.52 -10.03 -15.92
CA ALA A 376 8.25 -10.19 -14.66
C ALA A 376 9.78 -10.12 -14.82
N LEU A 377 10.32 -10.73 -15.89
CA LEU A 377 11.75 -10.72 -16.22
C LEU A 377 12.35 -9.31 -16.40
N TRP A 378 11.54 -8.31 -16.77
CA TRP A 378 11.95 -6.91 -16.85
C TRP A 378 11.50 -6.09 -15.63
N LEU A 379 10.34 -6.44 -15.07
CA LEU A 379 9.75 -5.77 -13.92
C LEU A 379 10.58 -6.01 -12.65
N HIS A 380 10.91 -7.25 -12.31
CA HIS A 380 11.57 -7.60 -11.04
C HIS A 380 12.93 -6.91 -10.87
N PRO A 381 13.86 -6.93 -11.85
CA PRO A 381 15.11 -6.17 -11.75
C PRO A 381 14.90 -4.66 -11.62
N CYS A 382 13.83 -4.12 -12.22
CA CYS A 382 13.46 -2.70 -12.07
C CYS A 382 12.97 -2.40 -10.65
N LEU A 383 12.14 -3.28 -10.06
CA LEU A 383 11.68 -3.15 -8.68
C LEU A 383 12.85 -3.24 -7.68
N ASP A 384 13.78 -4.17 -7.90
CA ASP A 384 14.97 -4.33 -7.06
C ASP A 384 15.88 -3.10 -7.11
N CYS A 385 16.11 -2.55 -8.31
CA CYS A 385 16.83 -1.28 -8.46
C CYS A 385 16.10 -0.12 -7.75
N MET A 386 14.77 -0.05 -7.84
CA MET A 386 13.99 0.96 -7.12
C MET A 386 14.11 0.80 -5.59
N VAL A 387 14.09 -0.42 -5.05
CA VAL A 387 14.27 -0.70 -3.62
C VAL A 387 15.66 -0.24 -3.15
N GLU A 388 16.73 -0.56 -3.88
CA GLU A 388 18.10 -0.09 -3.59
C GLU A 388 18.17 1.46 -3.54
N LYS A 389 17.62 2.13 -4.55
CA LYS A 389 17.62 3.60 -4.64
C LYS A 389 16.77 4.25 -3.53
N LEU A 390 15.65 3.63 -3.13
CA LEU A 390 14.84 4.07 -1.99
C LEU A 390 15.59 3.92 -0.66
N GLN A 391 16.35 2.83 -0.46
CA GLN A 391 17.18 2.62 0.74
C GLN A 391 18.37 3.60 0.78
N ARG A 392 19.00 3.89 -0.36
CA ARG A 392 20.05 4.92 -0.49
C ARG A 392 19.48 6.31 -0.14
N LEU A 393 18.34 6.67 -0.72
CA LEU A 393 17.63 7.92 -0.40
C LEU A 393 17.30 8.01 1.10
N GLN A 394 16.76 6.94 1.72
CA GLN A 394 16.46 6.91 3.16
C GLN A 394 17.69 7.18 4.01
N SER A 395 18.80 6.52 3.69
CA SER A 395 20.06 6.62 4.44
C SER A 395 20.59 8.05 4.40
N SER A 396 20.59 8.68 3.23
CA SER A 396 21.03 10.07 3.07
C SER A 396 20.08 11.08 3.71
N LEU A 397 18.76 10.88 3.62
CA LEU A 397 17.79 11.75 4.30
C LEU A 397 17.92 11.68 5.83
N LYS A 398 18.12 10.47 6.40
CA LYS A 398 18.38 10.30 7.84
C LYS A 398 19.73 10.88 8.26
N GLY A 399 20.76 10.76 7.42
CA GLY A 399 22.07 11.40 7.63
C GLY A 399 21.95 12.94 7.68
N LEU A 400 21.24 13.51 6.70
CA LEU A 400 20.96 14.95 6.64
C LEU A 400 20.12 15.41 7.84
N ASN A 401 19.08 14.68 8.22
CA ASN A 401 18.22 15.07 9.34
C ASN A 401 18.97 15.08 10.67
N ARG A 402 19.83 14.09 10.94
CA ARG A 402 20.70 14.10 12.14
C ARG A 402 21.60 15.32 12.22
N ALA A 403 22.12 15.79 11.08
CA ALA A 403 22.93 17.02 11.02
C ALA A 403 22.07 18.28 11.27
N VAL A 404 20.84 18.32 10.74
CA VAL A 404 19.85 19.38 11.02
C VAL A 404 19.47 19.42 12.50
N ASP A 405 19.19 18.27 13.11
CA ASP A 405 18.90 18.16 14.54
C ASP A 405 20.10 18.63 15.38
N SER A 406 21.33 18.22 15.04
CA SER A 406 22.55 18.67 15.72
C SER A 406 22.76 20.19 15.63
N GLU A 407 22.81 20.72 14.42
CA GLU A 407 23.32 22.06 14.15
C GLU A 407 22.28 23.18 14.22
N LEU A 408 20.99 22.87 14.04
CA LEU A 408 19.91 23.85 14.10
C LEU A 408 19.03 23.70 15.34
N VAL A 409 18.70 22.48 15.75
CA VAL A 409 17.75 22.25 16.86
C VAL A 409 18.49 22.18 18.21
N ILE A 410 19.39 21.20 18.36
CA ILE A 410 20.12 20.94 19.60
C ILE A 410 21.09 22.08 19.90
N ALA A 411 21.79 22.62 18.90
CA ALA A 411 22.66 23.77 19.09
C ALA A 411 21.90 25.04 19.54
N LYS A 412 20.71 25.33 18.97
CA LYS A 412 19.81 26.41 19.43
C LYS A 412 19.31 26.16 20.85
N ALA A 413 18.88 24.93 21.17
CA ALA A 413 18.41 24.56 22.51
C ALA A 413 19.53 24.65 23.58
N ARG A 414 20.78 24.42 23.20
CA ARG A 414 21.99 24.62 24.03
C ARG A 414 22.44 26.08 24.13
N GLY A 415 21.68 27.04 23.58
CA GLY A 415 22.04 28.47 23.59
C GLY A 415 23.26 28.84 22.75
N ARG A 416 23.70 27.97 21.82
CA ARG A 416 24.83 28.29 20.93
C ARG A 416 24.40 29.32 19.89
N SER A 417 25.22 30.34 19.69
CA SER A 417 25.00 31.33 18.62
C SER A 417 25.22 30.67 17.26
N LEU A 418 24.14 30.51 16.49
CA LEU A 418 24.20 29.89 15.16
C LEU A 418 24.62 30.92 14.10
N LYS A 419 25.51 30.52 13.19
CA LYS A 419 25.95 31.39 12.08
C LYS A 419 24.78 31.70 11.15
N LYS A 420 24.56 32.97 10.86
CA LYS A 420 23.57 33.42 9.86
C LYS A 420 24.07 33.14 8.44
N PRO A 421 23.17 32.97 7.44
CA PRO A 421 21.70 33.00 7.55
C PRO A 421 21.12 31.70 8.11
N LEU A 422 19.94 31.76 8.72
CA LEU A 422 19.26 30.63 9.35
C LEU A 422 17.91 30.38 8.65
N PRO A 423 17.40 29.15 8.63
CA PRO A 423 16.00 28.92 8.28
C PRO A 423 15.09 29.62 9.29
N SER A 424 13.88 29.98 8.86
CA SER A 424 12.87 30.47 9.80
C SER A 424 12.37 29.33 10.71
N GLU A 425 11.66 29.69 11.77
CA GLU A 425 10.98 28.72 12.62
C GLU A 425 9.89 27.94 11.87
N ARG A 426 9.15 28.60 10.97
CA ARG A 426 8.12 27.98 10.14
C ARG A 426 8.72 27.04 9.10
N MET A 427 9.84 27.40 8.45
CA MET A 427 10.62 26.50 7.61
C MET A 427 11.07 25.27 8.39
N SER A 428 11.65 25.48 9.58
CA SER A 428 12.18 24.41 10.42
C SER A 428 11.07 23.41 10.79
N ALA A 429 9.91 23.90 11.27
CA ALA A 429 8.76 23.08 11.62
C ALA A 429 8.21 22.30 10.41
N ARG A 430 8.10 22.94 9.24
CA ARG A 430 7.65 22.28 8.00
C ARG A 430 8.65 21.21 7.53
N GLY A 431 9.95 21.44 7.71
CA GLY A 431 11.00 20.48 7.39
C GLY A 431 10.89 19.22 8.25
N HIS A 432 10.75 19.37 9.57
CA HIS A 432 10.53 18.25 10.49
C HIS A 432 9.25 17.46 10.14
N ALA A 433 8.16 18.16 9.83
CA ALA A 433 6.92 17.50 9.42
C ALA A 433 7.06 16.73 8.09
N ALA A 434 7.88 17.24 7.15
CA ALA A 434 8.13 16.58 5.87
C ALA A 434 8.98 15.30 6.03
N ILE A 435 10.10 15.35 6.76
CA ILE A 435 10.93 14.15 7.00
C ILE A 435 10.19 13.10 7.84
N GLN A 436 9.37 13.51 8.81
CA GLN A 436 8.55 12.60 9.60
C GLN A 436 7.56 11.82 8.70
N ARG A 437 6.92 12.47 7.72
CA ARG A 437 6.08 11.76 6.74
C ARG A 437 6.88 10.95 5.74
N ALA A 438 8.06 11.42 5.32
CA ALA A 438 8.89 10.73 4.34
C ALA A 438 9.49 9.43 4.89
N THR A 439 10.18 9.45 6.04
CA THR A 439 11.05 8.33 6.48
C THR A 439 10.87 7.84 7.91
N ASP A 440 10.43 8.70 8.85
CA ASP A 440 10.61 8.45 10.29
C ASP A 440 9.31 8.18 11.07
N GLY A 441 8.15 8.51 10.51
CA GLY A 441 6.84 8.23 11.08
C GLY A 441 6.44 6.75 10.96
N ARG A 442 5.49 6.32 11.81
CA ARG A 442 4.95 4.95 11.81
C ARG A 442 4.37 4.54 10.46
N ASP A 443 3.70 5.49 9.80
CA ASP A 443 3.03 5.33 8.51
C ASP A 443 3.77 6.11 7.41
N CYS A 444 5.12 6.13 7.46
CA CYS A 444 5.91 6.93 6.53
C CYS A 444 5.80 6.42 5.08
N HIS A 445 5.77 7.36 4.12
CA HIS A 445 5.53 7.08 2.71
C HIS A 445 6.58 6.13 2.12
N LEU A 446 7.84 6.20 2.59
CA LEU A 446 8.89 5.28 2.17
C LEU A 446 8.64 3.83 2.58
N ALA A 447 8.29 3.57 3.84
CA ALA A 447 8.06 2.20 4.33
C ALA A 447 6.85 1.57 3.63
N ALA A 448 5.77 2.35 3.48
CA ALA A 448 4.60 1.93 2.73
C ALA A 448 4.91 1.64 1.24
N LEU A 449 5.80 2.43 0.61
CA LEU A 449 6.21 2.22 -0.78
C LEU A 449 7.07 0.96 -0.92
N LEU A 450 8.07 0.76 -0.05
CA LEU A 450 8.89 -0.45 -0.03
C LEU A 450 8.04 -1.72 0.12
N GLN A 451 7.09 -1.72 1.07
CA GLN A 451 6.13 -2.80 1.22
C GLN A 451 5.30 -3.02 -0.06
N SER A 452 4.78 -1.94 -0.67
CA SER A 452 3.96 -2.05 -1.89
C SER A 452 4.74 -2.53 -3.12
N LEU A 453 6.06 -2.30 -3.17
CA LEU A 453 6.94 -2.82 -4.23
C LEU A 453 7.19 -4.33 -4.05
N GLU A 454 7.36 -4.80 -2.81
CA GLU A 454 7.50 -6.23 -2.51
C GLU A 454 6.17 -6.99 -2.75
N GLU A 455 5.03 -6.40 -2.35
CA GLU A 455 3.69 -6.88 -2.73
C GLU A 455 3.57 -6.98 -4.27
N LEU A 456 3.99 -5.96 -5.02
CA LEU A 456 3.95 -5.99 -6.49
C LEU A 456 4.88 -7.06 -7.08
N LYS A 457 6.06 -7.29 -6.48
CA LYS A 457 7.02 -8.31 -6.92
C LYS A 457 6.44 -9.72 -6.75
N SER A 458 5.92 -10.04 -5.56
CA SER A 458 5.33 -11.36 -5.29
C SER A 458 4.06 -11.63 -6.11
N HIS A 459 3.18 -10.62 -6.30
CA HIS A 459 1.99 -10.77 -7.16
C HIS A 459 2.32 -10.89 -8.65
N SER A 460 3.47 -10.38 -9.10
CA SER A 460 3.94 -10.53 -10.49
C SER A 460 4.86 -11.73 -10.72
N SER A 461 5.01 -12.63 -9.73
CA SER A 461 5.96 -13.74 -9.83
C SER A 461 5.56 -14.76 -10.92
N PRO A 462 6.50 -15.26 -11.75
CA PRO A 462 6.26 -16.28 -12.78
C PRO A 462 5.52 -17.53 -12.29
N GLU A 463 5.70 -17.89 -11.02
CA GLU A 463 5.11 -19.03 -10.33
C GLU A 463 3.57 -18.90 -10.20
N ARG A 464 3.02 -17.68 -10.25
CA ARG A 464 1.55 -17.48 -10.32
C ARG A 464 0.97 -17.75 -11.72
N LEU A 465 1.80 -17.84 -12.77
CA LEU A 465 1.31 -17.99 -14.15
C LEU A 465 0.42 -19.23 -14.36
N PRO A 466 0.75 -20.44 -13.86
CA PRO A 466 -0.12 -21.61 -14.00
C PRO A 466 -1.51 -21.38 -13.42
N HIS A 467 -1.61 -20.80 -12.22
CA HIS A 467 -2.86 -20.51 -11.53
C HIS A 467 -3.71 -19.45 -12.26
N VAL A 468 -3.07 -18.39 -12.77
CA VAL A 468 -3.75 -17.36 -13.57
C VAL A 468 -4.24 -17.92 -14.92
N VAL A 469 -3.47 -18.82 -15.56
CA VAL A 469 -3.87 -19.50 -16.80
C VAL A 469 -4.99 -20.51 -16.56
N GLU A 470 -4.96 -21.25 -15.44
CA GLU A 470 -6.02 -22.18 -15.02
C GLU A 470 -7.33 -21.41 -14.78
N GLY A 471 -7.31 -20.35 -13.97
CA GLY A 471 -8.49 -19.51 -13.72
C GLY A 471 -9.06 -18.85 -14.98
N LEU A 472 -8.20 -18.43 -15.92
CA LEU A 472 -8.63 -17.93 -17.23
C LEU A 472 -9.26 -19.05 -18.09
N GLY A 473 -8.70 -20.26 -18.05
CA GLY A 473 -9.23 -21.45 -18.72
C GLY A 473 -10.62 -21.84 -18.21
N ASP A 474 -10.81 -21.81 -16.89
CA ASP A 474 -12.11 -22.03 -16.24
C ASP A 474 -13.12 -20.95 -16.63
N ALA A 475 -12.74 -19.67 -16.59
CA ALA A 475 -13.61 -18.57 -17.01
C ALA A 475 -14.02 -18.68 -18.49
N CYS A 476 -13.08 -19.02 -19.38
CA CYS A 476 -13.38 -19.29 -20.79
C CYS A 476 -14.32 -20.49 -20.98
N SER A 477 -14.14 -21.55 -20.19
CA SER A 477 -14.99 -22.75 -20.24
C SER A 477 -16.42 -22.44 -19.74
N GLN A 478 -16.55 -21.70 -18.65
CA GLN A 478 -17.84 -21.22 -18.14
C GLN A 478 -18.54 -20.29 -19.14
N LEU A 479 -17.81 -19.34 -19.75
CA LEU A 479 -18.36 -18.47 -20.80
C LEU A 479 -18.82 -19.28 -22.02
N GLN A 480 -18.04 -20.27 -22.46
CA GLN A 480 -18.44 -21.16 -23.56
C GLN A 480 -19.73 -21.92 -23.19
N ASN A 481 -19.85 -22.45 -21.97
CA ASN A 481 -21.07 -23.11 -21.50
C ASN A 481 -22.29 -22.18 -21.51
N VAL A 482 -22.14 -20.91 -21.11
CA VAL A 482 -23.21 -19.90 -21.18
C VAL A 482 -23.59 -19.61 -22.63
N LEU A 483 -22.63 -19.35 -23.53
CA LEU A 483 -22.86 -19.05 -24.95
C LEU A 483 -23.42 -20.25 -25.75
N SER A 484 -23.19 -21.46 -25.26
CA SER A 484 -23.76 -22.72 -25.77
C SER A 484 -25.09 -23.10 -25.12
N SER A 485 -25.48 -22.45 -24.01
CA SER A 485 -26.72 -22.79 -23.29
C SER A 485 -27.98 -22.50 -24.12
N THR A 486 -28.98 -23.37 -23.99
CA THR A 486 -30.29 -23.18 -24.63
C THR A 486 -30.96 -21.88 -24.20
N GLN A 487 -30.78 -21.46 -22.95
CA GLN A 487 -31.31 -20.21 -22.41
C GLN A 487 -30.74 -18.99 -23.12
N PHE A 488 -29.41 -18.91 -23.29
CA PHE A 488 -28.76 -17.84 -24.05
C PHE A 488 -29.21 -17.86 -25.52
N ARG A 489 -29.28 -19.04 -26.13
CA ARG A 489 -29.71 -19.22 -27.53
C ARG A 489 -31.15 -18.76 -27.77
N VAL A 490 -32.09 -19.03 -26.86
CA VAL A 490 -33.47 -18.55 -26.94
C VAL A 490 -33.57 -17.02 -26.78
N LEU A 491 -32.72 -16.41 -25.94
CA LEU A 491 -32.76 -14.97 -25.69
C LEU A 491 -32.11 -14.12 -26.80
N VAL A 492 -31.03 -14.60 -27.41
CA VAL A 492 -30.31 -13.89 -28.49
C VAL A 492 -30.82 -14.30 -29.88
N GLY A 493 -31.47 -15.46 -29.99
CA GLY A 493 -31.99 -16.03 -31.24
C GLY A 493 -30.91 -16.67 -32.12
N ASP A 494 -31.36 -17.33 -33.18
CA ASP A 494 -30.49 -18.08 -34.10
C ASP A 494 -29.53 -17.21 -34.92
N ALA A 495 -29.71 -15.88 -34.89
CA ALA A 495 -28.81 -14.91 -35.52
C ALA A 495 -27.42 -14.85 -34.86
N PHE A 496 -27.25 -15.37 -33.63
CA PHE A 496 -25.93 -15.45 -33.00
C PHE A 496 -25.13 -16.61 -33.58
N PRO A 497 -23.96 -16.39 -34.21
CA PRO A 497 -23.20 -17.47 -34.85
C PRO A 497 -22.77 -18.55 -33.86
N ARG A 498 -22.51 -19.75 -34.37
CA ARG A 498 -21.78 -20.78 -33.61
C ARG A 498 -20.31 -20.34 -33.54
N LEU A 499 -19.89 -19.87 -32.38
CA LEU A 499 -18.50 -19.50 -32.13
C LEU A 499 -17.64 -20.76 -31.99
N PRO A 500 -16.36 -20.73 -32.42
CA PRO A 500 -15.43 -21.82 -32.18
C PRO A 500 -15.17 -22.01 -30.66
N PRO A 501 -14.83 -23.22 -30.21
CA PRO A 501 -14.49 -23.48 -28.81
C PRO A 501 -13.35 -22.59 -28.31
N LEU A 502 -13.56 -21.89 -27.18
CA LEU A 502 -12.59 -20.95 -26.61
C LEU A 502 -11.33 -21.68 -26.11
N ALA A 503 -11.48 -22.93 -25.67
CA ALA A 503 -10.38 -23.80 -25.24
C ALA A 503 -9.27 -24.00 -26.30
N ASN A 504 -9.58 -23.81 -27.59
CA ASN A 504 -8.60 -23.97 -28.67
C ASN A 504 -7.71 -22.74 -28.89
N MET A 505 -8.05 -21.55 -28.34
CA MET A 505 -7.28 -20.33 -28.62
C MET A 505 -5.90 -20.27 -27.95
N GLY A 506 -5.69 -21.00 -26.84
CA GLY A 506 -4.38 -21.11 -26.18
C GLY A 506 -3.41 -22.05 -26.92
N ARG A 507 -3.94 -23.07 -27.60
CA ARG A 507 -3.18 -23.89 -28.54
C ARG A 507 -3.15 -23.19 -29.89
N ALA A 508 -2.37 -22.11 -29.98
CA ALA A 508 -1.93 -21.60 -31.27
C ALA A 508 -1.29 -22.77 -32.03
N SER A 509 -2.01 -23.30 -33.02
CA SER A 509 -1.62 -24.49 -33.76
C SER A 509 -0.30 -24.18 -34.44
N ARG A 510 0.80 -24.73 -33.88
CA ARG A 510 2.13 -24.73 -34.49
C ARG A 510 1.90 -25.17 -35.94
N PRO A 511 2.08 -24.29 -36.94
CA PRO A 511 1.68 -24.61 -38.29
C PRO A 511 2.37 -25.90 -38.67
N ALA A 512 1.60 -26.90 -39.07
CA ALA A 512 2.14 -28.19 -39.46
C ALA A 512 3.20 -27.91 -40.52
N LEU A 513 4.46 -28.20 -40.18
CA LEU A 513 5.51 -28.21 -41.19
C LEU A 513 5.03 -29.17 -42.27
N PRO A 514 5.06 -28.78 -43.56
CA PRO A 514 4.58 -29.64 -44.62
C PRO A 514 5.28 -31.00 -44.49
N GLU A 515 4.49 -32.07 -44.39
CA GLU A 515 5.04 -33.42 -44.41
C GLU A 515 5.85 -33.56 -45.70
N SER A 516 7.16 -33.70 -45.55
CA SER A 516 8.04 -33.95 -46.67
C SER A 516 7.70 -35.33 -47.20
N HIS A 517 7.06 -35.38 -48.37
CA HIS A 517 6.90 -36.60 -49.16
C HIS A 517 8.27 -37.24 -49.36
N ALA A 518 8.60 -38.22 -48.54
CA ALA A 518 9.68 -39.15 -48.81
C ALA A 518 9.18 -40.09 -49.90
N LEU A 519 9.92 -40.13 -51.01
CA LEU A 519 9.71 -41.11 -52.06
C LEU A 519 10.03 -42.51 -51.53
N GLU A 520 9.24 -43.46 -52.01
CA GLU A 520 9.46 -44.89 -51.85
C GLU A 520 10.82 -45.29 -52.44
N ASP A 521 11.56 -46.16 -51.77
CA ASP A 521 12.23 -47.25 -52.46
C ASP A 521 12.33 -48.47 -51.55
N GLU A 522 12.11 -49.66 -52.12
CA GLU A 522 12.06 -50.93 -51.37
C GLU A 522 13.44 -51.58 -51.23
N ALA A 523 13.69 -52.28 -50.11
CA ALA A 523 14.06 -53.71 -50.13
C ALA A 523 14.35 -54.25 -48.71
N PRO A 524 14.19 -55.57 -48.44
CA PRO A 524 14.16 -56.14 -47.08
C PRO A 524 15.39 -56.99 -46.70
N MET A 525 15.29 -57.66 -45.53
CA MET A 525 16.29 -58.51 -44.84
C MET A 525 17.35 -57.71 -44.05
N GLY A 526 17.83 -58.16 -42.88
CA GLY A 526 17.45 -59.28 -41.99
C GLY A 526 17.84 -58.87 -40.56
N ASP A 527 17.15 -59.34 -39.51
CA ASP A 527 17.51 -60.51 -38.69
C ASP A 527 18.86 -60.39 -37.93
N TYR A 528 18.92 -61.01 -36.74
CA TYR A 528 20.00 -60.99 -35.73
C TYR A 528 20.06 -59.79 -34.76
N SER A 529 19.27 -59.94 -33.70
CA SER A 529 19.73 -60.13 -32.31
C SER A 529 20.85 -59.26 -31.69
N ASP A 530 20.52 -58.71 -30.52
CA ASP A 530 21.34 -58.63 -29.30
C ASP A 530 22.39 -59.78 -29.14
N PRO A 531 23.51 -59.58 -28.40
CA PRO A 531 23.44 -58.98 -27.05
C PRO A 531 24.66 -58.18 -26.51
N GLU A 532 24.39 -57.57 -25.35
CA GLU A 532 25.21 -57.51 -24.12
C GLU A 532 26.60 -56.83 -24.05
N GLU A 533 26.75 -56.22 -22.86
CA GLU A 533 27.96 -56.11 -22.02
C GLU A 533 29.19 -55.27 -22.42
N ASP A 534 29.22 -54.08 -21.82
CA ASP A 534 30.13 -53.71 -20.72
C ASP A 534 31.62 -53.36 -20.93
N GLN A 535 32.03 -52.43 -20.06
CA GLN A 535 33.38 -52.21 -19.52
C GLN A 535 34.53 -51.76 -20.44
N ALA A 536 34.69 -50.42 -20.44
CA ALA A 536 35.89 -49.72 -19.96
C ALA A 536 37.29 -50.36 -20.18
N THR A 537 38.14 -49.67 -20.96
CA THR A 537 39.55 -49.30 -20.64
C THR A 537 40.08 -48.42 -21.80
N SER A 538 40.61 -47.22 -21.56
CA SER A 538 41.95 -46.86 -21.06
C SER A 538 43.04 -46.74 -22.15
N ALA A 539 43.45 -45.47 -22.37
CA ALA A 539 44.79 -44.99 -22.69
C ALA A 539 45.39 -45.06 -24.13
N CYS A 540 46.29 -44.09 -24.35
CA CYS A 540 47.39 -44.03 -25.34
C CYS A 540 47.08 -43.76 -26.84
N ALA A 541 46.96 -42.46 -27.19
CA ALA A 541 47.91 -41.68 -28.02
C ALA A 541 48.37 -42.20 -29.43
N PRO A 542 49.24 -41.50 -30.20
CA PRO A 542 49.44 -40.06 -30.44
C PRO A 542 49.37 -39.72 -31.97
N ILE A 543 50.02 -38.62 -32.41
CA ILE A 543 50.77 -38.43 -33.70
C ILE A 543 50.28 -37.37 -34.74
N ARG A 544 51.10 -36.28 -34.80
CA ARG A 544 51.56 -35.43 -35.94
C ARG A 544 50.62 -34.55 -36.79
N GLY A 545 51.13 -33.33 -37.05
CA GLY A 545 50.93 -32.58 -38.30
C GLY A 545 50.77 -31.06 -38.09
N SER A 546 51.76 -30.28 -37.64
CA SER A 546 53.03 -29.89 -38.31
C SER A 546 52.89 -29.10 -39.62
N ARG A 547 52.91 -27.76 -39.53
CA ARG A 547 53.52 -26.76 -40.45
C ARG A 547 53.29 -25.36 -39.83
N ASN A 548 54.29 -24.60 -39.37
CA ASN A 548 55.45 -23.95 -40.03
C ASN A 548 55.12 -22.61 -40.72
N GLY A 549 55.87 -21.56 -40.37
CA GLY A 549 55.85 -20.20 -40.95
C GLY A 549 55.55 -19.12 -39.89
N ALA A 550 56.51 -18.55 -39.14
CA ALA A 550 57.60 -17.63 -39.54
C ALA A 550 57.07 -16.25 -40.01
N GLN A 551 57.66 -15.09 -39.66
CA GLN A 551 58.75 -14.74 -38.73
C GLN A 551 58.75 -13.20 -38.51
N SER A 552 59.46 -12.71 -37.48
CA SER A 552 59.93 -11.32 -37.31
C SER A 552 58.89 -10.24 -36.92
N SER A 553 59.26 -9.05 -36.38
CA SER A 553 60.33 -8.67 -35.44
C SER A 553 60.17 -7.20 -35.01
N ALA A 554 60.62 -6.88 -33.79
CA ALA A 554 61.16 -5.58 -33.35
C ALA A 554 60.27 -4.33 -33.06
N ARG A 555 60.57 -3.76 -31.88
CA ARG A 555 60.72 -2.32 -31.53
C ARG A 555 59.50 -1.42 -31.24
N ALA A 556 59.13 -1.43 -29.95
CA ALA A 556 59.29 -0.31 -28.99
C ALA A 556 59.44 1.15 -29.51
N ARG A 557 58.59 2.06 -29.00
CA ARG A 557 58.92 3.07 -27.96
C ARG A 557 57.73 4.01 -27.65
N SER A 558 57.64 4.48 -26.40
CA SER A 558 56.78 5.60 -25.95
C SER A 558 57.21 6.95 -26.57
N PRO A 559 56.39 8.03 -26.50
CA PRO A 559 56.42 8.90 -25.30
C PRO A 559 55.14 9.68 -24.96
N GLN A 560 55.14 10.34 -23.78
CA GLN A 560 54.29 11.51 -23.45
C GLN A 560 55.09 12.83 -23.71
N PRO A 561 54.74 14.00 -23.13
CA PRO A 561 53.78 14.97 -23.68
C PRO A 561 54.43 16.35 -23.96
N ALA A 562 53.66 17.32 -24.44
CA ALA A 562 54.06 18.73 -24.45
C ALA A 562 52.87 19.66 -24.17
N ALA A 563 53.12 20.76 -23.47
CA ALA A 563 52.21 21.89 -23.31
C ALA A 563 52.59 23.00 -24.30
N ASP A 564 51.69 23.95 -24.57
CA ASP A 564 51.97 25.36 -24.28
C ASP A 564 50.76 26.30 -24.52
N ALA A 565 50.91 27.55 -24.06
CA ALA A 565 49.86 28.58 -23.99
C ALA A 565 49.67 29.39 -25.30
N GLY A 566 48.55 30.12 -25.39
CA GLY A 566 48.33 31.13 -26.45
C GLY A 566 47.07 31.96 -26.21
N SER A 567 47.24 33.26 -25.95
CA SER A 567 46.16 34.24 -25.78
C SER A 567 46.09 35.19 -26.97
N ALA A 568 44.91 35.41 -27.54
CA ALA A 568 44.62 36.55 -28.43
C ALA A 568 43.11 36.81 -28.52
N ALA A 569 42.72 38.08 -28.47
CA ALA A 569 41.36 38.55 -28.74
C ALA A 569 41.16 38.84 -30.24
N LEU A 570 39.89 38.87 -30.70
CA LEU A 570 39.44 39.75 -31.80
C LEU A 570 37.90 39.83 -31.83
N SER A 571 37.37 40.83 -32.53
CA SER A 571 36.03 41.40 -32.29
C SER A 571 35.10 41.35 -33.52
N LEU A 572 33.79 41.12 -33.28
CA LEU A 572 32.65 41.53 -34.13
C LEU A 572 32.54 40.88 -35.54
N PRO A 573 31.42 41.03 -36.31
CA PRO A 573 30.19 41.79 -36.05
C PRO A 573 28.84 41.01 -36.21
N LEU A 574 27.76 41.72 -35.89
CA LEU A 574 26.36 41.45 -36.26
C LEU A 574 26.14 41.39 -37.79
N PRO A 575 25.00 40.82 -38.23
CA PRO A 575 24.17 41.50 -39.23
C PRO A 575 22.73 41.76 -38.74
N SER A 576 22.05 42.68 -39.41
CA SER A 576 20.66 43.07 -39.11
C SER A 576 19.87 43.37 -40.40
N ARG A 577 18.52 43.29 -40.30
CA ARG A 577 17.48 43.71 -41.28
C ARG A 577 17.28 42.95 -42.61
N ALA A 578 16.11 42.32 -42.71
CA ALA A 578 15.04 42.48 -43.73
C ALA A 578 13.82 41.71 -43.15
N ARG A 579 12.56 42.17 -43.04
CA ARG A 579 11.66 43.08 -43.77
C ARG A 579 11.20 42.54 -45.14
N GLN A 580 9.89 42.68 -45.41
CA GLN A 580 9.09 42.13 -46.51
C GLN A 580 8.66 40.66 -46.35
N ASP A 581 7.47 40.23 -46.77
CA ASP A 581 6.18 40.91 -47.00
C ASP A 581 5.06 39.86 -46.90
N SER A 582 3.83 40.28 -46.57
CA SER A 582 2.62 39.43 -46.66
C SER A 582 2.11 39.37 -48.11
N PRO A 583 1.35 38.34 -48.50
CA PRO A 583 -0.01 38.68 -48.93
C PRO A 583 -1.12 37.73 -48.43
N GLU A 584 -2.33 38.29 -48.43
CA GLU A 584 -3.61 37.65 -48.12
C GLU A 584 -4.16 36.78 -49.27
N GLY A 585 -5.15 35.93 -48.97
CA GLY A 585 -5.88 35.11 -49.96
C GLY A 585 -6.67 33.99 -49.28
N ALA A 586 -7.75 34.25 -48.53
CA ALA A 586 -9.11 34.58 -49.00
C ALA A 586 -9.95 33.37 -49.48
N PHE A 587 -10.88 32.96 -48.60
CA PHE A 587 -12.24 32.45 -48.86
C PHE A 587 -12.50 31.34 -49.91
N GLN A 588 -13.04 30.20 -49.42
CA GLN A 588 -14.34 29.73 -49.92
C GLN A 588 -15.14 28.95 -48.85
N SER A 589 -16.45 29.18 -48.79
CA SER A 589 -17.41 28.54 -47.89
C SER A 589 -18.50 27.80 -48.67
N CYS A 590 -18.85 26.59 -48.22
CA CYS A 590 -20.15 25.88 -48.37
C CYS A 590 -19.97 24.45 -47.81
N LEU A 591 -20.99 23.72 -47.31
CA LEU A 591 -22.19 24.04 -46.53
C LEU A 591 -22.68 22.70 -45.92
N PHE A 592 -23.57 22.72 -44.92
CA PHE A 592 -24.02 21.53 -44.18
C PHE A 592 -24.92 20.58 -44.99
N PHE A 593 -24.79 19.25 -44.75
CA PHE A 593 -25.90 18.46 -44.19
C PHE A 593 -25.40 17.21 -43.44
N ALA A 594 -26.19 16.70 -42.50
CA ALA A 594 -25.75 15.72 -41.50
C ALA A 594 -26.32 14.31 -41.72
N GLN A 595 -25.56 13.26 -41.37
CA GLN A 595 -26.16 12.04 -40.83
C GLN A 595 -25.25 11.32 -39.82
N LYS A 596 -25.89 10.62 -38.86
CA LYS A 596 -25.29 10.06 -37.65
C LYS A 596 -24.55 8.73 -37.87
N SER A 597 -23.67 8.47 -36.89
CA SER A 597 -23.45 7.19 -36.19
C SER A 597 -22.26 6.29 -36.56
N SER A 598 -21.36 6.19 -35.56
CA SER A 598 -20.82 4.95 -35.00
C SER A 598 -20.04 3.99 -35.90
N ARG A 599 -18.71 4.18 -35.91
CA ARG A 599 -17.71 3.20 -35.42
C ARG A 599 -16.30 3.72 -35.70
N ARG A 600 -15.58 4.14 -34.66
CA ARG A 600 -14.11 4.23 -34.70
C ARG A 600 -13.53 3.27 -33.68
N SER A 601 -13.14 2.10 -34.14
CA SER A 601 -12.19 1.24 -33.43
C SER A 601 -10.88 2.01 -33.25
N GLY A 602 -10.46 2.26 -32.01
CA GLY A 602 -9.14 2.82 -31.73
C GLY A 602 -8.08 1.86 -32.25
N SER A 603 -7.37 2.24 -33.31
CA SER A 603 -6.28 1.42 -33.84
C SER A 603 -5.05 1.56 -32.95
N VAL A 604 -4.52 0.43 -32.48
CA VAL A 604 -3.27 0.39 -31.70
C VAL A 604 -2.15 1.08 -32.52
N PRO A 605 -1.37 2.01 -31.93
CA PRO A 605 -0.26 2.68 -32.63
C PRO A 605 0.69 1.70 -33.33
N ALA A 606 1.20 2.11 -34.50
CA ALA A 606 2.07 1.26 -35.30
C ALA A 606 3.34 0.81 -34.55
N ALA A 607 3.87 1.66 -33.66
CA ALA A 607 5.01 1.34 -32.80
C ALA A 607 4.78 0.09 -31.93
N ILE A 608 3.63 -0.02 -31.24
CA ILE A 608 3.30 -1.18 -30.40
C ILE A 608 3.17 -2.44 -31.26
N ARG A 609 2.62 -2.34 -32.47
CA ARG A 609 2.55 -3.46 -33.43
C ARG A 609 3.92 -3.86 -33.99
N ALA A 610 4.89 -2.95 -34.07
CA ALA A 610 6.27 -3.27 -34.42
C ALA A 610 6.97 -4.02 -33.27
N THR A 611 6.87 -3.53 -32.03
CA THR A 611 7.45 -4.19 -30.84
C THR A 611 6.85 -5.59 -30.62
N TRP A 612 5.54 -5.76 -30.79
CA TRP A 612 4.89 -7.08 -30.69
C TRP A 612 5.30 -8.04 -31.82
N ARG A 613 5.57 -7.55 -33.04
CA ARG A 613 6.13 -8.41 -34.11
C ARG A 613 7.58 -8.80 -33.86
N ALA A 614 8.38 -7.93 -33.23
CA ALA A 614 9.75 -8.26 -32.83
C ALA A 614 9.78 -9.32 -31.72
N LEU A 615 8.90 -9.22 -30.71
CA LEU A 615 8.82 -10.15 -29.57
C LEU A 615 8.45 -11.59 -29.93
N TYR A 616 7.75 -11.82 -31.05
CA TYR A 616 7.40 -13.16 -31.54
C TYR A 616 8.21 -13.59 -32.79
N GLY A 617 9.17 -12.76 -33.23
CA GLY A 617 9.94 -12.94 -34.47
C GLY A 617 11.37 -13.43 -34.28
N PHE A 618 11.85 -13.61 -33.04
CA PHE A 618 13.21 -14.07 -32.77
C PHE A 618 13.36 -15.58 -33.00
N LYS A 619 13.80 -15.95 -34.21
CA LYS A 619 14.56 -17.19 -34.40
C LYS A 619 15.95 -17.02 -33.78
N GLU A 620 16.50 -18.09 -33.24
CA GLU A 620 17.91 -18.17 -32.87
C GLU A 620 18.79 -17.84 -34.08
N ALA A 621 19.46 -16.69 -34.03
CA ALA A 621 20.58 -16.36 -34.89
C ALA A 621 21.83 -16.39 -34.02
N ALA A 622 22.64 -17.45 -34.15
CA ALA A 622 23.93 -17.53 -33.49
C ALA A 622 24.83 -16.37 -33.96
N LEU A 623 25.31 -15.56 -33.03
CA LEU A 623 26.32 -14.54 -33.27
C LEU A 623 27.71 -15.05 -32.85
N PRO A 624 28.79 -14.61 -33.53
CA PRO A 624 30.09 -15.26 -33.45
C PRO A 624 30.85 -14.92 -32.16
N ALA A 625 31.63 -15.89 -31.67
CA ALA A 625 32.49 -15.71 -30.51
C ALA A 625 33.62 -14.69 -30.81
N ALA A 626 33.63 -13.57 -30.09
CA ALA A 626 34.77 -12.68 -30.00
C ALA A 626 35.75 -13.20 -28.92
N ALA A 627 37.04 -13.27 -29.24
CA ALA A 627 38.03 -13.90 -28.38
C ALA A 627 38.33 -13.08 -27.11
N VAL A 628 38.19 -13.72 -25.95
CA VAL A 628 38.67 -13.26 -24.65
C VAL A 628 40.03 -13.93 -24.38
N PRO A 629 41.07 -13.22 -23.89
CA PRO A 629 42.38 -13.82 -23.64
C PRO A 629 42.31 -14.83 -22.48
N ALA A 630 43.00 -15.96 -22.64
CA ALA A 630 42.98 -17.04 -21.65
C ALA A 630 43.66 -16.65 -20.32
N LEU A 631 42.94 -16.82 -19.23
CA LEU A 631 43.50 -16.92 -17.88
C LEU A 631 44.08 -18.33 -17.67
N PRO A 632 45.09 -18.50 -16.79
CA PRO A 632 45.66 -19.81 -16.49
C PRO A 632 44.62 -20.72 -15.83
N ALA A 633 44.68 -22.02 -16.14
CA ALA A 633 43.77 -23.01 -15.58
C ALA A 633 43.94 -23.10 -14.05
N ALA A 634 42.82 -23.02 -13.33
CA ALA A 634 42.76 -23.34 -11.91
C ALA A 634 42.70 -24.86 -11.70
N ASP A 635 43.24 -25.33 -10.59
CA ASP A 635 43.22 -26.74 -10.20
C ASP A 635 41.78 -27.24 -9.95
N PRO A 636 41.49 -28.54 -10.15
CA PRO A 636 40.16 -29.09 -9.96
C PRO A 636 39.74 -29.06 -8.48
N ALA A 637 38.49 -28.61 -8.25
CA ALA A 637 37.89 -28.52 -6.92
C ALA A 637 37.88 -29.87 -6.17
N PRO A 638 37.93 -29.86 -4.82
CA PRO A 638 37.93 -31.09 -4.03
C PRO A 638 36.66 -31.92 -4.25
N ALA A 639 36.85 -33.21 -4.58
CA ALA A 639 35.77 -34.12 -4.89
C ALA A 639 34.80 -34.30 -3.72
N GLY A 640 33.53 -33.92 -3.92
CA GLY A 640 32.43 -34.12 -2.96
C GLY A 640 31.65 -32.86 -2.56
N ALA A 641 32.12 -31.65 -2.92
CA ALA A 641 31.35 -30.43 -2.71
C ALA A 641 30.06 -30.42 -3.57
N PRO A 642 28.88 -30.07 -3.02
CA PRO A 642 27.63 -30.02 -3.79
C PRO A 642 27.69 -28.95 -4.90
N ALA A 643 27.42 -29.35 -6.14
CA ALA A 643 27.48 -28.46 -7.31
C ALA A 643 26.49 -27.28 -7.26
N ASP A 644 25.42 -27.39 -6.45
CA ASP A 644 24.36 -26.37 -6.34
C ASP A 644 24.70 -25.24 -5.35
N LEU A 645 25.82 -25.32 -4.61
CA LEU A 645 26.27 -24.27 -3.68
C LEU A 645 27.18 -23.22 -4.36
N VAL A 646 26.81 -22.77 -5.56
CA VAL A 646 27.50 -21.68 -6.27
C VAL A 646 27.14 -20.32 -5.64
N THR A 647 27.81 -20.02 -4.52
CA THR A 647 28.00 -18.64 -4.07
C THR A 647 29.27 -18.07 -4.71
N ASN A 648 29.41 -16.74 -4.76
CA ASN A 648 30.59 -16.05 -5.34
C ASN A 648 31.88 -16.20 -4.49
N LEU A 649 32.04 -17.32 -3.78
CA LEU A 649 33.19 -17.63 -2.93
C LEU A 649 34.14 -18.57 -3.68
N PRO A 650 35.46 -18.51 -3.43
CA PRO A 650 36.42 -19.44 -4.03
C PRO A 650 36.05 -20.91 -3.76
N SER A 651 36.49 -21.82 -4.64
CA SER A 651 36.55 -23.26 -4.33
C SER A 651 37.40 -23.52 -3.07
N ASP A 652 38.44 -22.71 -2.91
CA ASP A 652 39.56 -22.90 -2.00
C ASP A 652 39.23 -22.31 -0.61
N GLY A 653 38.31 -22.97 0.09
CA GLY A 653 37.90 -22.54 1.43
C GLY A 653 36.74 -23.31 2.05
N TRP A 654 36.08 -24.18 1.28
CA TRP A 654 35.05 -25.08 1.81
C TRP A 654 35.65 -26.20 2.67
N ILE A 655 35.09 -26.38 3.86
CA ILE A 655 35.37 -27.49 4.78
C ILE A 655 34.10 -28.26 5.09
N SER A 656 34.22 -29.58 5.19
CA SER A 656 33.12 -30.50 5.49
C SER A 656 33.26 -31.11 6.88
N HIS A 657 32.13 -31.34 7.55
CA HIS A 657 32.07 -32.03 8.83
C HIS A 657 30.89 -33.01 8.84
N THR A 658 31.17 -34.29 9.07
CA THR A 658 30.16 -35.34 9.18
C THR A 658 29.75 -35.52 10.63
N GLY A 659 28.54 -35.11 10.99
CA GLY A 659 28.03 -35.22 12.36
C GLY A 659 27.60 -36.64 12.76
N PRO A 660 27.23 -36.87 14.05
CA PRO A 660 26.86 -38.18 14.60
C PRO A 660 25.64 -38.91 13.98
N GLY A 661 25.05 -38.36 12.92
CA GLY A 661 23.97 -38.97 12.13
C GLY A 661 24.32 -39.19 10.65
N GLY A 662 25.61 -39.19 10.29
CA GLY A 662 26.07 -39.41 8.91
C GLY A 662 25.79 -38.27 7.92
N ARG A 663 25.21 -37.16 8.38
CA ARG A 663 25.01 -35.95 7.57
C ARG A 663 26.30 -35.13 7.51
N THR A 664 26.72 -34.79 6.29
CA THR A 664 27.86 -33.92 6.02
C THR A 664 27.39 -32.47 5.86
N SER A 665 27.84 -31.60 6.76
CA SER A 665 27.66 -30.14 6.67
C SER A 665 28.87 -29.50 6.00
N TRP A 666 28.67 -28.44 5.22
CA TRP A 666 29.74 -27.69 4.55
C TRP A 666 29.74 -26.22 5.00
N HIS A 667 30.92 -25.64 5.22
CA HIS A 667 31.12 -24.24 5.65
C HIS A 667 32.31 -23.63 4.92
N HIS A 668 32.27 -22.35 4.55
CA HIS A 668 33.38 -21.68 3.88
C HIS A 668 34.18 -20.82 4.87
N LYS A 669 35.49 -21.03 4.95
CA LYS A 669 36.39 -20.37 5.93
C LYS A 669 36.33 -18.84 5.96
N SER A 670 35.94 -18.19 4.86
CA SER A 670 35.78 -16.72 4.82
C SER A 670 34.56 -16.21 5.60
N LEU A 671 33.65 -17.09 6.03
CA LEU A 671 32.46 -16.76 6.81
C LEU A 671 32.70 -16.80 8.33
N GLY A 672 33.96 -16.98 8.76
CA GLY A 672 34.35 -17.20 10.16
C GLY A 672 34.67 -18.66 10.47
N PRO A 673 35.04 -18.98 11.73
CA PRO A 673 35.22 -20.36 12.17
C PRO A 673 33.95 -21.18 11.95
N ALA A 674 34.08 -22.49 11.72
CA ALA A 674 32.90 -23.32 11.51
C ALA A 674 32.17 -23.59 12.83
N PRO A 675 30.82 -23.70 12.86
CA PRO A 675 30.06 -23.89 14.09
C PRO A 675 30.44 -25.13 14.91
N TRP A 676 31.07 -26.13 14.30
CA TRP A 676 31.57 -27.35 14.96
C TRP A 676 32.97 -27.21 15.56
N GLU A 677 33.72 -26.16 15.22
CA GLU A 677 35.05 -25.89 15.78
C GLU A 677 34.94 -25.27 17.19
N GLU A 678 33.87 -24.50 17.46
CA GLU A 678 33.60 -23.89 18.78
C GLU A 678 33.37 -24.92 19.90
N SER A 679 32.86 -26.11 19.57
CA SER A 679 32.65 -27.20 20.55
C SER A 679 33.96 -27.78 21.10
N LEU A 680 35.07 -27.71 20.37
CA LEU A 680 36.34 -28.34 20.77
C LEU A 680 37.15 -27.53 21.79
N THR A 681 36.85 -26.24 21.97
CA THR A 681 37.60 -25.35 22.88
C THR A 681 37.05 -25.29 24.31
N LYS A 682 35.98 -26.05 24.62
CA LYS A 682 35.26 -25.93 25.91
C LYS A 682 35.54 -27.03 26.93
N ASP A 683 36.17 -28.14 26.53
CA ASP A 683 36.38 -29.32 27.37
C ASP A 683 37.76 -29.36 28.09
N SER A 684 38.52 -28.26 28.09
CA SER A 684 39.82 -28.16 28.76
C SER A 684 39.86 -27.10 29.87
N ALA A 685 38.98 -27.22 30.86
CA ALA A 685 39.09 -26.54 32.15
C ALA A 685 38.66 -27.51 33.28
N PRO A 686 39.46 -27.70 34.34
CA PRO A 686 39.16 -28.70 35.38
C PRO A 686 38.01 -28.27 36.30
N ASP A 687 37.22 -29.26 36.71
CA ASP A 687 36.07 -29.11 37.62
C ASP A 687 36.37 -28.30 38.89
N THR A 688 35.66 -27.17 39.03
CA THR A 688 35.31 -26.61 40.34
C THR A 688 33.89 -26.09 40.29
N ASN A 689 32.95 -26.87 40.83
CA ASN A 689 31.53 -26.53 40.92
C ASN A 689 31.14 -26.26 42.39
N PRO A 690 30.90 -24.99 42.78
CA PRO A 690 30.27 -24.68 44.06
C PRO A 690 29.00 -23.83 43.85
N PHE A 691 27.83 -24.39 44.20
CA PHE A 691 27.07 -23.94 45.38
C PHE A 691 25.72 -24.67 45.47
N SER A 692 25.70 -25.79 46.20
CA SER A 692 24.50 -26.31 46.83
C SER A 692 24.61 -26.13 48.34
N LYS A 693 23.84 -25.15 48.86
CA LYS A 693 23.28 -25.03 50.21
C LYS A 693 24.13 -25.20 51.48
N ASP A 694 23.78 -24.29 52.40
CA ASP A 694 23.62 -24.46 53.85
C ASP A 694 24.79 -24.25 54.85
N LEU A 695 24.50 -23.29 55.74
CA LEU A 695 24.75 -23.28 57.18
C LEU A 695 26.17 -23.11 57.76
N SER A 696 26.37 -21.88 58.24
CA SER A 696 26.76 -21.55 59.64
C SER A 696 28.25 -21.31 59.99
N LYS A 697 28.41 -20.33 60.90
CA LYS A 697 29.54 -20.08 61.82
C LYS A 697 30.86 -19.52 61.26
N GLU A 698 31.05 -18.22 61.55
CA GLU A 698 32.29 -17.62 62.08
C GLU A 698 32.94 -18.45 63.22
N PRO A 699 34.22 -18.23 63.63
CA PRO A 699 35.01 -16.99 63.47
C PRO A 699 36.53 -17.13 63.15
N LEU A 700 37.21 -15.98 63.06
CA LEU A 700 38.61 -15.68 63.48
C LEU A 700 39.75 -16.63 63.03
N ASP A 701 40.67 -16.15 62.18
CA ASP A 701 41.84 -15.37 62.67
C ASP A 701 42.73 -14.80 61.54
N ALA A 702 43.44 -13.71 61.85
CA ALA A 702 44.51 -13.11 61.05
C ALA A 702 45.89 -13.65 61.56
N PRO A 703 47.12 -13.22 61.11
CA PRO A 703 47.43 -12.04 60.29
C PRO A 703 48.67 -12.13 59.33
N ALA A 704 48.98 -10.97 58.73
CA ALA A 704 50.33 -10.35 58.63
C ALA A 704 51.23 -10.48 57.36
N GLN A 705 51.73 -9.29 56.97
CA GLN A 705 53.03 -8.94 56.34
C GLN A 705 53.27 -9.28 54.85
N SER A 706 53.18 -8.30 53.94
CA SER A 706 54.24 -7.36 53.50
C SER A 706 54.83 -7.77 52.13
N ARG A 707 55.39 -6.92 51.24
CA ARG A 707 55.90 -5.54 51.33
C ARG A 707 56.04 -4.94 49.90
N ASN A 708 56.35 -3.63 49.83
CA ASN A 708 56.97 -2.88 48.71
C ASN A 708 56.09 -2.06 47.72
N MET A 709 56.19 -0.74 47.95
CA MET A 709 56.04 0.43 47.06
C MET A 709 57.29 0.61 46.15
N PRO A 710 57.46 1.68 45.33
CA PRO A 710 56.56 2.81 44.98
C PRO A 710 56.42 3.11 43.46
N GLU A 711 55.55 4.04 43.07
CA GLU A 711 55.96 5.35 42.48
C GLU A 711 54.78 6.34 42.33
N ASN A 712 55.12 7.63 42.38
CA ASN A 712 54.28 8.85 42.40
C ASN A 712 54.89 9.80 41.30
N PRO A 713 54.46 11.06 41.05
CA PRO A 713 53.33 11.86 41.57
C PRO A 713 52.40 12.39 40.44
N GLY A 714 51.33 13.17 40.64
CA GLY A 714 50.66 13.68 41.84
C GLY A 714 50.05 15.08 41.56
N ILE A 715 49.08 15.53 42.39
CA ILE A 715 48.88 16.92 42.89
C ILE A 715 47.49 17.06 43.59
N LEU A 716 47.52 17.50 44.86
CA LEU A 716 46.50 18.16 45.72
C LEU A 716 45.01 17.71 45.60
N LYS A 717 44.34 17.06 46.57
CA LYS A 717 44.12 17.29 48.04
C LYS A 717 43.50 18.64 48.43
N MET A 718 42.29 18.63 48.99
CA MET A 718 42.00 18.73 50.45
C MET A 718 40.48 18.48 50.75
N VAL A 719 40.13 17.46 51.56
CA VAL A 719 39.69 17.50 53.00
C VAL A 719 38.18 17.84 53.17
N THR A 720 37.26 16.89 53.41
CA THR A 720 36.96 15.99 54.57
C THR A 720 35.93 16.57 55.55
N ILE A 721 34.82 15.83 55.80
CA ILE A 721 34.24 15.45 57.12
C ILE A 721 33.13 14.38 56.88
N LEU A 722 32.98 13.43 57.81
CA LEU A 722 32.09 12.25 57.88
C LEU A 722 31.44 12.23 59.29
N PRO A 723 30.62 11.24 59.71
CA PRO A 723 29.38 10.62 59.17
C PRO A 723 28.28 10.68 60.29
N PRO A 724 27.37 9.71 60.58
CA PRO A 724 26.79 8.55 59.85
C PRO A 724 25.23 8.47 59.90
N GLY A 725 24.61 7.45 59.28
CA GLY A 725 23.28 6.97 59.75
C GLY A 725 22.30 6.31 58.77
N LEU A 726 22.50 5.02 58.47
CA LEU A 726 21.49 3.94 58.36
C LEU A 726 20.28 3.93 57.37
N SER A 727 20.04 2.70 56.91
CA SER A 727 18.78 2.05 56.45
C SER A 727 18.11 2.49 55.15
N VAL A 728 18.29 1.62 54.15
CA VAL A 728 17.38 1.37 53.03
C VAL A 728 16.05 0.81 53.56
N LEU A 729 14.93 1.35 53.09
CA LEU A 729 13.70 0.60 52.83
C LEU A 729 12.85 1.38 51.81
N THR A 730 12.65 0.79 50.64
CA THR A 730 11.76 1.31 49.59
C THR A 730 10.34 0.84 49.83
N ASP A 731 9.42 1.78 50.08
CA ASP A 731 8.09 1.85 49.45
C ASP A 731 7.21 2.86 50.17
N THR A 732 6.69 3.87 49.45
CA THR A 732 5.42 4.52 49.81
C THR A 732 4.85 5.34 48.65
N ALA A 733 3.55 5.17 48.41
CA ALA A 733 2.78 5.94 47.46
C ALA A 733 2.73 7.45 47.81
N ARG A 734 2.67 8.32 46.80
CA ARG A 734 2.52 9.77 47.00
C ARG A 734 1.06 10.21 47.03
N GLN A 735 0.56 10.28 48.25
CA GLN A 735 -0.61 11.07 48.65
C GLN A 735 -0.50 12.53 48.12
N ARG A 736 -1.55 13.05 47.48
CA ARG A 736 -1.68 14.48 47.15
C ARG A 736 -2.95 15.04 47.79
N GLN A 737 -2.78 16.07 48.63
CA GLN A 737 -3.88 16.76 49.29
C GLN A 737 -4.59 17.73 48.34
N ARG A 738 -5.93 17.74 48.41
CA ARG A 738 -6.78 18.80 47.83
C ARG A 738 -6.75 20.04 48.75
N ILE A 739 -6.70 21.25 48.17
CA ILE A 739 -7.08 22.50 48.85
C ILE A 739 -8.06 23.25 47.93
N HIS A 740 -9.18 23.70 48.50
CA HIS A 740 -10.25 24.41 47.80
C HIS A 740 -9.87 25.84 47.37
N PRO A 741 -10.45 26.36 46.27
CA PRO A 741 -10.38 27.79 45.95
C PRO A 741 -11.59 28.56 46.51
N ASN A 742 -11.36 29.81 46.95
CA ASN A 742 -12.32 30.91 46.75
C ASN A 742 -11.74 32.31 47.07
N LEU A 743 -11.88 33.19 46.07
CA LEU A 743 -12.17 34.64 46.17
C LEU A 743 -11.13 35.68 46.68
N ILE A 744 -11.18 36.84 46.00
CA ILE A 744 -10.81 38.23 46.37
C ILE A 744 -9.59 38.88 45.67
N ASP A 745 -9.96 39.91 44.91
CA ASP A 745 -9.24 40.99 44.19
C ASP A 745 -7.97 41.61 44.82
N ARG A 746 -7.02 42.06 43.97
CA ARG A 746 -6.86 43.49 43.57
C ARG A 746 -5.54 43.83 42.81
N ILE A 747 -5.69 44.58 41.71
CA ILE A 747 -4.94 45.80 41.30
C ILE A 747 -3.38 45.68 41.22
N HIS A 748 -2.75 45.82 40.05
CA HIS A 748 -2.50 47.14 39.42
C HIS A 748 -2.58 47.15 37.88
N ALA A 749 -3.03 48.28 37.34
CA ALA A 749 -3.12 48.59 35.91
C ALA A 749 -1.93 49.45 35.42
N ILE A 750 -1.75 49.52 34.09
CA ILE A 750 -1.48 50.73 33.27
C ILE A 750 -1.92 50.41 31.82
N GLU A 751 -3.14 50.83 31.46
CA GLU A 751 -3.43 51.93 30.51
C GLU A 751 -2.50 52.21 29.29
N TYR A 752 -2.93 52.67 28.09
CA TYR A 752 -4.16 53.36 27.66
C TYR A 752 -4.43 53.22 26.12
N THR A 753 -5.69 53.01 25.68
CA THR A 753 -6.34 53.41 24.37
C THR A 753 -5.75 52.99 22.99
N SER A 754 -6.49 52.95 21.87
CA SER A 754 -7.79 53.51 21.41
C SER A 754 -8.47 52.55 20.39
N GLY A 755 -9.73 52.68 19.95
CA GLY A 755 -10.86 53.54 20.36
C GLY A 755 -11.85 53.87 19.21
N CYS A 756 -13.06 53.28 19.20
CA CYS A 756 -14.29 53.73 18.49
C CYS A 756 -14.28 53.88 16.93
N ALA A 757 -15.40 53.96 16.20
CA ALA A 757 -16.81 53.57 16.42
C ALA A 757 -17.59 53.52 15.08
N TYR A 758 -18.81 52.97 15.12
CA TYR A 758 -19.82 52.96 14.05
C TYR A 758 -20.33 54.36 13.67
N SER A 759 -20.60 54.62 12.39
CA SER A 759 -21.74 55.48 11.96
C SER A 759 -22.09 55.28 10.47
N ARG A 760 -23.32 55.64 10.08
CA ARG A 760 -23.94 55.39 8.76
C ARG A 760 -24.96 56.48 8.48
N VAL A 761 -24.85 57.26 7.39
CA VAL A 761 -25.93 58.03 6.71
C VAL A 761 -25.46 58.45 5.30
N GLN A 762 -26.41 58.66 4.38
CA GLN A 762 -26.25 59.01 2.94
C GLN A 762 -25.86 60.51 2.75
N ARG A 763 -25.45 61.07 1.59
CA ARG A 763 -26.03 61.05 0.22
C ARG A 763 -25.21 62.00 -0.70
N ASP A 764 -25.26 61.78 -2.02
CA ASP A 764 -25.00 62.72 -3.15
C ASP A 764 -23.59 63.40 -3.29
N ALA A 765 -23.07 63.79 -4.47
CA ALA A 765 -23.19 63.35 -5.88
C ALA A 765 -22.12 64.09 -6.75
N VAL A 766 -21.99 63.73 -8.04
CA VAL A 766 -21.44 64.55 -9.18
C VAL A 766 -19.90 64.55 -9.46
N VAL A 767 -19.49 63.78 -10.51
CA VAL A 767 -18.64 64.15 -11.70
C VAL A 767 -17.18 64.68 -11.46
N SER A 768 -16.08 64.33 -12.19
CA SER A 768 -15.86 63.69 -13.51
C SER A 768 -14.45 63.04 -13.64
N ALA A 769 -14.31 62.04 -14.54
CA ALA A 769 -13.15 61.63 -15.39
C ALA A 769 -11.71 61.56 -14.81
N GLY A 770 -10.83 60.64 -15.23
CA GLY A 770 -10.86 59.49 -16.16
C GLY A 770 -9.61 58.62 -15.86
N GLU A 771 -9.56 57.32 -16.13
CA GLU A 771 -9.18 56.69 -17.42
C GLU A 771 -9.64 55.21 -17.46
N SER A 772 -9.64 54.57 -18.63
CA SER A 772 -10.52 53.43 -18.92
C SER A 772 -9.86 52.03 -18.94
N ALA A 773 -10.29 51.18 -18.02
CA ALA A 773 -10.45 49.72 -18.16
C ALA A 773 -11.89 49.38 -17.70
N GLU A 774 -12.55 48.26 -18.01
CA GLU A 774 -12.11 46.92 -18.40
C GLU A 774 -13.26 46.22 -19.17
N PHE A 775 -12.96 45.30 -20.09
CA PHE A 775 -13.97 44.44 -20.75
C PHE A 775 -14.33 43.26 -19.84
N ARG A 776 -15.62 42.94 -19.63
CA ARG A 776 -16.04 41.65 -19.03
C ARG A 776 -17.17 40.98 -19.80
N THR A 777 -16.81 40.14 -20.76
CA THR A 777 -17.67 39.09 -21.31
C THR A 777 -17.51 37.81 -20.48
N TRP A 778 -18.61 37.26 -19.96
CA TRP A 778 -18.63 35.96 -19.26
C TRP A 778 -19.05 34.83 -20.20
N PRO A 779 -18.26 33.74 -20.28
CA PRO A 779 -18.88 32.41 -20.35
C PRO A 779 -18.09 31.28 -19.66
N GLY A 780 -18.81 30.24 -19.19
CA GLY A 780 -18.31 28.86 -19.16
C GLY A 780 -17.86 28.29 -17.80
N VAL A 781 -18.67 27.40 -17.23
CA VAL A 781 -18.27 26.54 -16.10
C VAL A 781 -17.54 25.29 -16.64
N PRO A 782 -16.34 24.95 -16.15
CA PRO A 782 -15.59 23.79 -16.63
C PRO A 782 -16.20 22.47 -16.15
N CYS A 783 -16.16 21.44 -17.00
CA CYS A 783 -16.57 20.07 -16.67
C CYS A 783 -15.36 19.14 -16.66
N CYS A 784 -15.07 18.52 -15.53
CA CYS A 784 -14.01 17.52 -15.40
C CYS A 784 -14.55 16.10 -15.67
N TRP A 785 -13.74 15.25 -16.29
CA TRP A 785 -14.06 13.84 -16.58
C TRP A 785 -13.25 12.91 -15.67
N PHE A 786 -13.83 11.78 -15.25
CA PHE A 786 -13.10 10.72 -14.56
C PHE A 786 -13.66 9.34 -14.93
N ARG A 787 -12.81 8.31 -14.94
CA ARG A 787 -13.15 6.95 -15.38
C ARG A 787 -13.13 5.97 -14.21
N LYS A 788 -14.12 5.06 -14.16
CA LYS A 788 -14.06 3.85 -13.33
C LYS A 788 -14.68 2.68 -14.11
N GLY A 789 -13.86 1.70 -14.51
CA GLY A 789 -14.29 0.54 -15.28
C GLY A 789 -14.43 0.77 -16.80
N THR A 790 -15.17 -0.13 -17.45
CA THR A 790 -15.29 -0.28 -18.92
C THR A 790 -16.45 0.51 -19.55
N GLY A 791 -17.18 1.33 -18.77
CA GLY A 791 -18.28 2.17 -19.25
C GLY A 791 -17.95 3.67 -19.17
N TRP A 792 -18.44 4.45 -20.15
CA TRP A 792 -18.46 5.91 -20.09
C TRP A 792 -19.80 6.37 -19.50
N ASP A 793 -19.86 6.57 -18.18
CA ASP A 793 -21.04 7.12 -17.51
C ASP A 793 -20.89 8.60 -17.13
N ARG A 794 -21.92 9.39 -17.42
CA ARG A 794 -21.92 10.85 -17.31
C ARG A 794 -22.32 11.30 -15.90
N PHE A 795 -21.41 11.18 -14.94
CA PHE A 795 -21.66 11.66 -13.57
C PHE A 795 -21.60 13.19 -13.47
N GLY A 796 -22.78 13.80 -13.36
CA GLY A 796 -22.93 15.23 -13.08
C GLY A 796 -24.06 15.45 -12.08
N TYR A 797 -23.85 14.99 -10.83
CA TYR A 797 -24.78 15.14 -9.73
C TYR A 797 -24.77 16.56 -9.15
N LEU A 798 -25.61 17.43 -9.70
CA LEU A 798 -26.26 18.47 -8.92
C LEU A 798 -27.76 18.30 -9.12
N ALA A 799 -28.36 17.55 -8.20
CA ALA A 799 -29.81 17.50 -8.00
C ALA A 799 -30.08 18.24 -6.70
N TRP A 800 -30.95 19.25 -6.73
CA TRP A 800 -31.27 20.04 -5.55
C TRP A 800 -31.98 19.15 -4.51
N VAL A 801 -31.80 19.41 -3.22
CA VAL A 801 -32.48 18.66 -2.15
C VAL A 801 -33.14 19.61 -1.16
N SER A 802 -34.46 19.50 -1.00
CA SER A 802 -35.23 20.24 0.01
C SER A 802 -35.98 19.28 0.92
N SER A 803 -36.04 19.58 2.22
CA SER A 803 -36.89 18.85 3.16
C SER A 803 -38.07 19.72 3.58
N ARG A 804 -39.26 19.36 3.08
CA ARG A 804 -40.51 20.06 3.39
C ARG A 804 -41.36 19.19 4.31
N GLY A 805 -41.28 19.43 5.61
CA GLY A 805 -42.23 18.90 6.61
C GLY A 805 -42.18 17.39 6.85
N GLY A 806 -41.13 16.88 7.51
CA GLY A 806 -41.15 15.56 8.15
C GLY A 806 -40.87 14.38 7.19
N SER A 807 -39.75 13.69 7.42
CA SER A 807 -39.34 12.44 6.73
C SER A 807 -39.16 12.46 5.21
N GLN A 808 -39.44 13.56 4.48
CA GLN A 808 -39.21 13.60 3.02
C GLN A 808 -37.96 14.39 2.60
N LEU A 809 -37.20 13.80 1.68
CA LEU A 809 -36.16 14.39 0.84
C LEU A 809 -36.73 14.61 -0.57
N LEU A 810 -36.86 15.87 -1.00
CA LEU A 810 -37.30 16.21 -2.36
C LEU A 810 -36.05 16.38 -3.23
N ILE A 811 -35.77 15.44 -4.12
CA ILE A 811 -34.70 15.52 -5.12
C ILE A 811 -35.25 16.21 -6.36
N TYR A 812 -34.69 17.34 -6.78
CA TYR A 812 -35.15 18.12 -7.94
C TYR A 812 -34.44 17.74 -9.24
N GLU A 813 -35.02 18.13 -10.38
CA GLU A 813 -34.36 18.01 -11.68
C GLU A 813 -33.10 18.89 -11.77
N LYS A 814 -32.16 18.50 -12.64
CA LYS A 814 -30.88 19.20 -12.77
C LYS A 814 -31.09 20.59 -13.36
N GLY A 815 -30.83 21.63 -12.56
CA GLY A 815 -31.02 23.02 -12.95
C GLY A 815 -32.41 23.59 -12.68
N SER A 816 -33.28 22.85 -11.99
CA SER A 816 -34.62 23.28 -11.59
C SER A 816 -34.75 23.35 -10.07
N THR A 817 -35.52 24.33 -9.58
CA THR A 817 -35.88 24.51 -8.16
C THR A 817 -37.37 24.27 -7.89
N ASP A 818 -38.14 23.99 -8.95
CA ASP A 818 -39.59 23.84 -8.98
C ASP A 818 -40.04 22.40 -9.32
N GLN A 819 -39.26 21.66 -10.13
CA GLN A 819 -39.60 20.30 -10.57
C GLN A 819 -38.90 19.24 -9.70
N VAL A 820 -39.68 18.56 -8.87
CA VAL A 820 -39.19 17.46 -8.03
C VAL A 820 -39.08 16.18 -8.86
N LYS A 821 -37.84 15.78 -9.19
CA LYS A 821 -37.51 14.53 -9.88
C LYS A 821 -37.88 13.28 -9.08
N THR A 822 -37.64 13.29 -7.77
CA THR A 822 -37.89 12.13 -6.90
C THR A 822 -38.16 12.57 -5.48
N VAL A 823 -39.34 12.23 -4.95
CA VAL A 823 -39.59 12.27 -3.51
C VAL A 823 -39.02 10.99 -2.89
N VAL A 824 -38.16 11.18 -1.90
CA VAL A 824 -37.62 10.11 -1.05
C VAL A 824 -38.24 10.25 0.33
N ASP A 825 -39.13 9.34 0.70
CA ASP A 825 -39.38 9.08 2.11
C ASP A 825 -38.09 8.49 2.72
N VAL A 826 -37.56 9.15 3.74
CA VAL A 826 -36.54 8.62 4.64
C VAL A 826 -37.22 8.36 5.97
N GLY A 827 -37.67 7.13 6.17
CA GLY A 827 -38.18 6.69 7.46
C GLY A 827 -37.10 6.84 8.54
N ALA A 828 -37.52 7.15 9.78
CA ALA A 828 -36.59 7.43 10.89
C ALA A 828 -35.69 6.25 11.32
N GLY A 829 -35.76 5.10 10.64
CA GLY A 829 -34.89 3.94 10.80
C GLY A 829 -34.33 3.36 9.49
N GLU A 830 -34.39 4.10 8.37
CA GLU A 830 -33.88 3.64 7.07
C GLU A 830 -32.44 4.08 6.78
N VAL A 831 -31.93 5.12 7.47
CA VAL A 831 -30.52 5.55 7.38
C VAL A 831 -29.65 4.64 8.23
N GLU A 832 -28.80 3.86 7.57
CA GLU A 832 -27.88 2.89 8.17
C GLU A 832 -26.54 3.55 8.55
N ARG A 833 -25.97 4.36 7.66
CA ARG A 833 -24.67 5.02 7.86
C ARG A 833 -24.72 6.49 7.47
N CYS A 834 -23.87 7.27 8.12
CA CYS A 834 -23.74 8.71 7.96
C CYS A 834 -22.27 9.05 8.24
N CYS A 835 -21.50 9.49 7.23
CA CYS A 835 -20.07 9.77 7.36
C CYS A 835 -19.63 10.94 6.46
N LEU A 836 -18.63 11.71 6.90
CA LEU A 836 -17.94 12.67 6.04
C LEU A 836 -16.92 11.93 5.16
N VAL A 837 -16.85 12.28 3.88
CA VAL A 837 -15.93 11.74 2.87
C VAL A 837 -15.07 12.89 2.36
N GLY A 838 -14.06 13.28 3.15
CA GLY A 838 -13.25 14.47 2.92
C GLY A 838 -13.88 15.75 3.49
N THR A 839 -13.27 16.89 3.20
CA THR A 839 -13.72 18.21 3.68
C THR A 839 -15.02 18.61 3.01
N GLY A 840 -16.11 18.61 3.78
CA GLY A 840 -17.40 19.18 3.38
C GLY A 840 -18.35 18.26 2.61
N ILE A 841 -18.00 17.00 2.34
CA ILE A 841 -18.90 16.05 1.67
C ILE A 841 -19.47 15.05 2.68
N LEU A 842 -20.78 15.08 2.93
CA LEU A 842 -21.49 14.09 3.74
C LEU A 842 -22.04 12.96 2.87
N SER A 843 -21.79 11.72 3.25
CA SER A 843 -22.41 10.51 2.70
C SER A 843 -23.50 9.99 3.65
N LEU A 844 -24.69 9.70 3.11
CA LEU A 844 -25.78 8.99 3.78
C LEU A 844 -26.08 7.68 3.06
N GLU A 845 -26.06 6.58 3.81
CA GLU A 845 -26.39 5.24 3.36
C GLU A 845 -27.79 4.86 3.86
N VAL A 846 -28.70 4.53 2.94
CA VAL A 846 -30.12 4.31 3.24
C VAL A 846 -30.55 2.94 2.72
N GLN A 847 -30.97 2.05 3.63
CA GLN A 847 -31.63 0.79 3.26
C GLN A 847 -33.12 1.03 3.01
N ARG A 848 -33.61 0.59 1.85
CA ARG A 848 -35.04 0.64 1.50
C ARG A 848 -35.58 -0.75 1.22
N LYS A 849 -36.84 -0.98 1.58
CA LYS A 849 -37.57 -2.17 1.12
C LYS A 849 -37.78 -2.08 -0.39
N LYS A 850 -37.31 -3.09 -1.15
CA LYS A 850 -37.36 -3.10 -2.62
C LYS A 850 -38.82 -3.01 -3.10
N ARG A 851 -39.24 -1.86 -3.65
CA ARG A 851 -40.58 -1.69 -4.21
C ARG A 851 -40.74 -2.68 -5.38
N ARG A 852 -41.78 -3.53 -5.34
CA ARG A 852 -42.16 -4.37 -6.47
C ARG A 852 -42.61 -3.46 -7.61
N SER A 853 -41.98 -3.55 -8.78
CA SER A 853 -42.43 -2.84 -9.97
C SER A 853 -43.83 -3.33 -10.35
N SER A 854 -44.80 -2.43 -10.40
CA SER A 854 -46.21 -2.72 -10.73
C SER A 854 -46.47 -2.98 -12.22
N SER A 855 -45.41 -3.18 -13.02
CA SER A 855 -45.43 -3.34 -14.47
C SER A 855 -44.95 -4.72 -14.91
N LEU A 856 -45.85 -5.71 -14.86
CA LEU A 856 -46.05 -6.87 -15.77
C LEU A 856 -46.68 -8.06 -15.01
N GLY A 857 -47.61 -8.76 -15.65
CA GLY A 857 -47.96 -10.16 -15.33
C GLY A 857 -49.04 -10.40 -14.28
N ARG A 858 -50.31 -10.38 -14.69
CA ARG A 858 -51.32 -11.33 -14.15
C ARG A 858 -51.02 -12.74 -14.69
N PHE A 859 -51.60 -13.78 -14.07
CA PHE A 859 -51.31 -15.24 -14.23
C PHE A 859 -49.99 -15.68 -13.57
N SER A 860 -49.91 -16.56 -12.57
CA SER A 860 -50.85 -17.40 -11.78
C SER A 860 -50.36 -17.45 -10.30
N SER A 861 -50.77 -18.27 -9.31
CA SER A 861 -51.80 -19.32 -9.12
C SER A 861 -52.09 -19.46 -7.59
N PRO A 862 -53.20 -20.06 -7.12
CA PRO A 862 -53.45 -20.23 -5.67
C PRO A 862 -52.86 -21.52 -5.06
N HIS A 863 -52.54 -21.46 -3.76
CA HIS A 863 -51.90 -22.48 -2.89
C HIS A 863 -50.41 -22.77 -3.21
N VAL A 864 -49.45 -22.63 -2.29
CA VAL A 864 -49.31 -23.28 -0.96
C VAL A 864 -48.71 -22.31 0.07
N GLY A 865 -49.05 -22.49 1.36
CA GLY A 865 -48.53 -21.66 2.46
C GLY A 865 -47.16 -22.10 2.99
N GLY A 866 -46.28 -21.15 3.29
CA GLY A 866 -44.99 -21.39 3.92
C GLY A 866 -44.31 -20.06 4.31
N SER A 867 -44.22 -19.79 5.61
CA SER A 867 -43.78 -18.49 6.12
C SER A 867 -42.26 -18.42 6.38
N SER A 868 -41.50 -17.86 5.44
CA SER A 868 -40.33 -17.02 5.74
C SER A 868 -39.95 -16.22 4.50
N ARG A 869 -40.59 -15.06 4.29
CA ARG A 869 -40.23 -14.16 3.19
C ARG A 869 -39.12 -13.22 3.65
N SER A 870 -37.90 -13.49 3.19
CA SER A 870 -36.78 -12.54 3.26
C SER A 870 -37.18 -11.21 2.61
N ASP A 871 -37.21 -10.16 3.42
CA ASP A 871 -37.51 -8.79 3.00
C ASP A 871 -36.25 -8.21 2.33
N ALA A 872 -36.06 -8.48 1.03
CA ALA A 872 -34.93 -7.97 0.27
C ALA A 872 -34.90 -6.43 0.31
N ARG A 873 -33.87 -5.88 0.95
CA ARG A 873 -33.59 -4.44 1.03
C ARG A 873 -32.56 -4.04 -0.03
N GLU A 874 -32.73 -2.84 -0.58
CA GLU A 874 -31.81 -2.19 -1.50
C GLU A 874 -31.09 -1.06 -0.75
N GLN A 875 -29.76 -1.06 -0.76
CA GLN A 875 -28.93 -0.04 -0.11
C GLN A 875 -28.61 1.09 -1.11
N LYS A 876 -28.74 2.36 -0.71
CA LYS A 876 -28.46 3.53 -1.56
C LYS A 876 -27.60 4.55 -0.84
N LEU A 877 -26.52 4.98 -1.49
CA LEU A 877 -25.66 6.08 -1.03
C LEU A 877 -26.13 7.42 -1.62
N TYR A 878 -26.02 8.49 -0.81
CA TYR A 878 -26.30 9.87 -1.18
C TYR A 878 -25.15 10.75 -0.69
N PHE A 879 -24.62 11.63 -1.55
CA PHE A 879 -23.57 12.58 -1.18
C PHE A 879 -24.10 14.02 -1.16
N PHE A 880 -23.65 14.84 -0.20
CA PHE A 880 -24.04 16.24 -0.01
C PHE A 880 -22.80 17.10 0.22
N GLU A 881 -22.58 18.12 -0.60
CA GLU A 881 -21.46 19.05 -0.45
C GLU A 881 -21.91 20.32 0.28
N PHE A 882 -21.28 20.61 1.43
CA PHE A 882 -21.67 21.70 2.33
C PHE A 882 -20.83 22.97 2.20
N GLY A 883 -19.68 22.92 1.51
CA GLY A 883 -18.75 24.05 1.39
C GLY A 883 -19.39 25.31 0.76
N ALA A 884 -20.36 25.13 -0.14
CA ALA A 884 -21.08 26.23 -0.80
C ALA A 884 -22.08 26.99 0.10
N TYR A 885 -22.38 26.49 1.31
CA TYR A 885 -23.47 26.99 2.15
C TYR A 885 -23.02 27.61 3.47
N GLY A 886 -21.71 27.79 3.68
CA GLY A 886 -21.16 28.33 4.92
C GLY A 886 -21.46 27.46 6.17
N VAL A 887 -21.84 26.20 5.98
CA VAL A 887 -22.22 25.31 7.09
C VAL A 887 -20.95 24.93 7.87
N PRO A 888 -20.89 25.23 9.18
CA PRO A 888 -19.70 25.01 10.00
C PRO A 888 -19.35 23.53 10.18
N TYR A 889 -18.06 23.28 10.48
CA TYR A 889 -17.50 21.96 10.71
C TYR A 889 -18.20 21.22 11.86
N PHE A 890 -18.46 19.92 11.67
CA PHE A 890 -19.04 19.04 12.67
C PHE A 890 -18.19 17.78 12.87
N LEU A 891 -18.01 17.36 14.12
CA LEU A 891 -17.18 16.19 14.45
C LEU A 891 -18.05 14.93 14.55
N VAL A 892 -17.66 13.87 13.83
CA VAL A 892 -18.37 12.58 13.80
C VAL A 892 -17.71 11.55 14.73
N ARG A 893 -18.13 11.61 15.99
CA ARG A 893 -18.21 10.61 17.08
C ARG A 893 -17.27 9.40 17.26
N ASN A 894 -16.31 9.06 16.41
CA ASN A 894 -15.42 7.91 16.69
C ASN A 894 -14.31 8.23 17.71
N LYS A 895 -13.94 9.51 17.87
CA LYS A 895 -12.90 9.93 18.82
C LYS A 895 -13.48 10.36 20.18
N ILE A 896 -14.49 11.24 20.17
CA ILE A 896 -15.19 11.70 21.40
C ILE A 896 -15.75 10.54 22.23
N ASP A 897 -16.27 9.46 21.61
CA ASP A 897 -16.76 8.31 22.40
C ASP A 897 -15.63 7.62 23.18
N VAL A 898 -14.41 7.56 22.62
CA VAL A 898 -13.21 7.02 23.27
C VAL A 898 -12.69 7.98 24.34
N ASP A 899 -12.70 9.29 24.06
CA ASP A 899 -12.27 10.31 25.03
C ASP A 899 -13.22 10.37 26.25
N ILE A 900 -14.53 10.16 26.04
CA ILE A 900 -15.53 10.04 27.11
C ILE A 900 -15.37 8.71 27.87
N GLU A 901 -15.21 7.57 27.18
CA GLU A 901 -14.98 6.28 27.84
C GLU A 901 -13.69 6.28 28.67
N ALA A 902 -12.63 6.97 28.23
CA ALA A 902 -11.40 7.15 28.98
C ALA A 902 -11.56 8.04 30.23
N GLU A 903 -12.31 9.15 30.12
CA GLU A 903 -12.56 10.05 31.26
C GLU A 903 -13.52 9.43 32.29
N LEU A 904 -14.47 8.58 31.86
CA LEU A 904 -15.31 7.78 32.76
C LEU A 904 -14.47 6.78 33.56
N LEU A 905 -13.61 6.01 32.89
CA LEU A 905 -12.69 5.08 33.58
C LEU A 905 -11.79 5.83 34.58
N ARG A 906 -11.34 7.04 34.24
CA ARG A 906 -10.55 7.89 35.15
C ARG A 906 -11.34 8.35 36.39
N GLN A 907 -12.65 8.56 36.28
CA GLN A 907 -13.50 8.92 37.42
C GLN A 907 -13.93 7.70 38.23
N GLU A 908 -14.20 6.56 37.58
CA GLU A 908 -14.44 5.27 38.25
C GLU A 908 -13.22 4.82 39.08
N GLU A 909 -11.99 5.10 38.62
CA GLU A 909 -10.75 4.90 39.39
C GLU A 909 -10.56 5.91 40.55
N GLU A 910 -11.26 7.06 40.55
CA GLU A 910 -11.13 8.12 41.57
C GLU A 910 -12.26 8.13 42.61
N GLU A 911 -13.42 7.50 42.35
CA GLU A 911 -14.61 7.51 43.23
C GLU A 911 -15.12 6.09 43.60
N GLU A 912 -14.42 5.40 44.51
CA GLU A 912 -14.68 4.00 44.91
C GLU A 912 -16.01 3.73 45.68
N GLU A 913 -16.84 4.75 45.98
CA GLU A 913 -18.01 4.62 46.90
C GLU A 913 -19.33 5.34 46.48
N VAL A 914 -19.62 5.62 45.20
CA VAL A 914 -20.87 6.32 44.79
C VAL A 914 -21.83 5.44 43.95
N ALA A 915 -22.51 4.50 44.61
CA ALA A 915 -23.38 3.51 43.93
C ALA A 915 -24.74 4.01 43.41
N ASP A 916 -25.21 5.20 43.83
CA ASP A 916 -26.61 5.62 43.62
C ASP A 916 -26.83 6.72 42.55
N ASN A 917 -25.78 7.16 41.82
CA ASN A 917 -25.92 8.28 40.84
C ASN A 917 -25.08 8.15 39.54
N GLU A 918 -24.85 6.92 39.05
CA GLU A 918 -24.09 6.66 37.82
C GLU A 918 -24.60 7.46 36.59
N GLU A 919 -25.92 7.55 36.37
CA GLU A 919 -26.44 8.27 35.18
C GLU A 919 -26.25 9.80 35.29
N GLY A 920 -26.19 10.35 36.51
CA GLY A 920 -25.88 11.76 36.74
C GLY A 920 -24.42 12.09 36.39
N MET A 921 -23.49 11.31 36.96
CA MET A 921 -22.04 11.42 36.69
C MET A 921 -21.74 11.26 35.19
N LEU A 922 -22.28 10.20 34.56
CA LEU A 922 -22.13 9.94 33.12
C LEU A 922 -22.58 11.13 32.26
N GLN A 923 -23.65 11.82 32.65
CA GLN A 923 -24.16 12.99 31.93
C GLN A 923 -23.26 14.22 32.12
N GLU A 924 -22.71 14.43 33.32
CA GLU A 924 -21.79 15.53 33.62
C GLU A 924 -20.46 15.38 32.86
N VAL A 925 -19.81 14.21 32.95
CA VAL A 925 -18.58 13.88 32.19
C VAL A 925 -18.78 14.07 30.70
N THR A 926 -19.89 13.56 30.15
CA THR A 926 -20.22 13.71 28.72
C THR A 926 -20.27 15.18 28.31
N VAL A 927 -20.89 16.05 29.13
CA VAL A 927 -21.03 17.48 28.82
C VAL A 927 -19.69 18.20 28.94
N GLN A 928 -18.92 17.93 29.99
CA GLN A 928 -17.63 18.57 30.23
C GLN A 928 -16.62 18.22 29.14
N THR A 929 -16.44 16.92 28.82
CA THR A 929 -15.54 16.45 27.77
C THR A 929 -15.94 17.01 26.40
N MET A 930 -17.25 17.08 26.10
CA MET A 930 -17.73 17.67 24.85
C MET A 930 -17.39 19.16 24.72
N GLU A 931 -17.48 19.95 25.78
CA GLU A 931 -17.19 21.40 25.70
C GLU A 931 -15.68 21.69 25.68
N THR A 932 -14.85 20.88 26.37
CA THR A 932 -13.38 20.91 26.23
C THR A 932 -12.96 20.65 24.78
N VAL A 933 -13.43 19.56 24.17
CA VAL A 933 -13.10 19.23 22.76
C VAL A 933 -13.58 20.32 21.80
N LYS A 934 -14.75 20.93 22.03
CA LYS A 934 -15.21 22.09 21.25
C LYS A 934 -14.27 23.28 21.41
N GLN A 935 -13.83 23.60 22.63
CA GLN A 935 -12.95 24.73 22.89
C GLN A 935 -11.58 24.56 22.23
N GLU A 936 -10.98 23.37 22.31
CA GLU A 936 -9.74 23.04 21.60
C GLU A 936 -9.91 23.19 20.08
N LEU A 937 -10.99 22.66 19.52
CA LEU A 937 -11.27 22.78 18.08
C LEU A 937 -11.52 24.23 17.65
N ARG A 938 -12.22 25.05 18.45
CA ARG A 938 -12.36 26.49 18.21
C ARG A 938 -10.99 27.18 18.18
N MET A 939 -10.09 26.89 19.12
CA MET A 939 -8.74 27.46 19.14
C MET A 939 -7.87 27.00 17.96
N LEU A 940 -7.93 25.71 17.61
CA LEU A 940 -7.12 25.13 16.52
C LEU A 940 -7.58 25.56 15.12
N THR A 941 -8.89 25.79 14.93
CA THR A 941 -9.46 26.11 13.60
C THR A 941 -9.81 27.58 13.40
N GLY A 942 -9.87 28.38 14.48
CA GLY A 942 -10.37 29.75 14.45
C GLY A 942 -11.89 29.86 14.22
N MET A 943 -12.62 28.74 14.21
CA MET A 943 -14.06 28.73 13.93
C MET A 943 -14.88 29.18 15.15
N PRO A 944 -15.92 30.01 14.97
CA PRO A 944 -16.75 30.50 16.07
C PRO A 944 -17.63 29.41 16.69
N GLU A 945 -18.08 28.43 15.89
CA GLU A 945 -18.89 27.31 16.35
C GLU A 945 -18.37 25.97 15.84
N VAL A 946 -18.50 24.94 16.69
CA VAL A 946 -18.14 23.54 16.45
C VAL A 946 -19.25 22.66 17.02
N TYR A 947 -19.73 21.70 16.22
CA TYR A 947 -20.86 20.84 16.59
C TYR A 947 -20.40 19.39 16.77
N CYS A 948 -20.68 18.81 17.92
CA CYS A 948 -20.43 17.41 18.22
C CYS A 948 -21.71 16.61 17.94
N ILE A 949 -21.69 15.70 16.97
CA ILE A 949 -22.88 14.93 16.57
C ILE A 949 -22.74 13.43 16.80
N SER A 950 -23.82 12.81 17.27
CA SER A 950 -23.87 11.37 17.51
C SER A 950 -24.45 10.58 16.35
N THR A 951 -23.73 9.54 15.94
CA THR A 951 -24.22 8.48 15.05
C THR A 951 -25.32 7.64 15.72
N ARG A 952 -25.21 7.36 17.03
CA ARG A 952 -26.18 6.58 17.82
C ARG A 952 -27.50 7.35 17.98
N ARG A 953 -28.60 6.83 17.38
CA ARG A 953 -29.93 7.50 17.34
C ARG A 953 -30.44 7.97 18.71
N ARG A 954 -30.23 7.17 19.77
CA ARG A 954 -30.64 7.50 21.16
C ARG A 954 -29.94 8.74 21.73
N CYS A 955 -28.72 9.02 21.29
CA CYS A 955 -27.90 10.13 21.80
C CYS A 955 -28.11 11.44 21.05
N ARG A 956 -28.80 11.46 19.89
CA ARG A 956 -28.98 12.68 19.07
C ARG A 956 -29.64 13.85 19.81
N LYS A 957 -30.50 13.58 20.79
CA LYS A 957 -31.12 14.63 21.64
C LYS A 957 -30.20 15.17 22.73
N ARG A 958 -29.17 14.40 23.14
CA ARG A 958 -28.19 14.75 24.19
C ARG A 958 -26.96 15.49 23.63
N HIS A 959 -26.93 15.87 22.35
CA HIS A 959 -25.76 16.43 21.63
C HIS A 959 -26.21 17.60 20.73
N ASP A 960 -25.28 18.28 20.04
CA ASP A 960 -25.58 19.50 19.26
C ASP A 960 -26.41 19.28 17.97
N PHE A 961 -26.82 18.04 17.68
CA PHE A 961 -27.57 17.71 16.46
C PHE A 961 -28.85 18.56 16.24
N PRO A 962 -29.68 18.88 17.27
CA PRO A 962 -30.82 19.77 17.10
C PRO A 962 -30.40 21.21 16.75
N LYS A 963 -29.29 21.68 17.32
CA LYS A 963 -28.72 23.01 17.05
C LYS A 963 -28.18 23.09 15.63
N LEU A 964 -27.38 22.11 15.21
CA LEU A 964 -26.87 21.99 13.83
C LEU A 964 -28.01 21.98 12.81
N VAL A 965 -29.08 21.22 13.06
CA VAL A 965 -30.27 21.20 12.19
C VAL A 965 -30.99 22.55 12.16
N HIS A 966 -31.00 23.31 13.25
CA HIS A 966 -31.56 24.65 13.28
C HIS A 966 -30.68 25.66 12.51
N ASP A 967 -29.37 25.63 12.70
CA ASP A 967 -28.45 26.58 12.08
C ASP A 967 -28.30 26.31 10.56
N ILE A 968 -28.29 25.05 10.13
CA ILE A 968 -28.38 24.70 8.70
C ILE A 968 -29.68 25.26 8.09
N LYS A 969 -30.83 25.12 8.77
CA LYS A 969 -32.10 25.70 8.30
C LYS A 969 -32.05 27.22 8.23
N ARG A 970 -31.36 27.88 9.17
CA ARG A 970 -31.17 29.34 9.18
C ARG A 970 -30.31 29.79 8.01
N ALA A 971 -29.13 29.19 7.82
CA ALA A 971 -28.21 29.50 6.72
C ALA A 971 -28.87 29.29 5.34
N VAL A 972 -29.59 28.19 5.15
CA VAL A 972 -30.36 27.95 3.92
C VAL A 972 -31.46 29.01 3.72
N ALA A 973 -32.17 29.40 4.77
CA ALA A 973 -33.20 30.44 4.68
C ALA A 973 -32.62 31.84 4.40
N GLU A 974 -31.43 32.15 4.91
CA GLU A 974 -30.72 33.41 4.65
C GLU A 974 -30.20 33.45 3.21
N HIS A 975 -29.54 32.39 2.74
CA HIS A 975 -29.08 32.30 1.34
C HIS A 975 -30.22 32.38 0.33
N LEU A 976 -31.39 31.79 0.64
CA LEU A 976 -32.60 31.93 -0.18
C LEU A 976 -33.13 33.38 -0.22
N ARG A 977 -33.04 34.13 0.89
CA ARG A 977 -33.42 35.56 0.91
C ARG A 977 -32.42 36.43 0.15
N GLU A 978 -31.13 36.12 0.21
CA GLU A 978 -30.11 36.82 -0.58
C GLU A 978 -30.34 36.62 -2.08
N ARG A 979 -30.52 35.37 -2.53
CA ARG A 979 -30.86 35.10 -3.94
C ARG A 979 -32.20 35.71 -4.39
N GLN A 980 -33.20 35.80 -3.50
CA GLN A 980 -34.44 36.52 -3.80
C GLN A 980 -34.24 38.03 -3.93
N ARG A 981 -33.26 38.62 -3.23
CA ARG A 981 -32.88 40.03 -3.43
C ARG A 981 -32.13 40.20 -4.74
N GLU A 982 -31.19 39.31 -5.05
CA GLU A 982 -30.47 39.31 -6.33
C GLU A 982 -31.44 39.17 -7.51
N SER A 983 -32.40 38.25 -7.47
CA SER A 983 -33.41 38.05 -8.52
C SER A 983 -34.50 39.12 -8.60
N VAL A 984 -34.43 40.15 -7.75
CA VAL A 984 -35.29 41.35 -7.80
C VAL A 984 -34.46 42.60 -8.19
N LEU A 985 -33.13 42.49 -8.15
CA LEU A 985 -32.17 43.50 -8.62
C LEU A 985 -31.72 43.26 -10.08
N VAL A 986 -31.88 42.03 -10.58
CA VAL A 986 -31.74 41.62 -11.99
C VAL A 986 -33.11 41.66 -12.67
#